data_AF-B4LH32-F1
#
_entry.id   AF-B4LH32-F1
#
_cell.length_a   1.000
_cell.length_b   1.000
_cell.length_c   1.000
_cell.angle_alpha   90.00
_cell.angle_beta   90.00
_cell.angle_gamma   90.00
#
_symmetry.space_group_name_H-M   'P 1'
#
loop_
_entity.id
_entity.type
_entity.pdbx_description
1 polymer ?
#
loop_
_entity_poly.entity_id
_entity_poly.type
_entity_poly.pdbx_seq_one_letter_code
_entity_poly.pdbx_strand_id
1 'polypeptide(L)'
;MSSKRSHIMLSCLVITLGLLAHTSQAQLHMSAASAGVSFANDPSPHDAAVAVPPTKAHNRRMYAMCPPQFQRVGTDCYSLVQQRSSWLEAHFFCKDKNANLAEPTKFADRKLRIYLQREDSLSGEHDPIWIGGTYDHHNHNWQWSISGRNLTYDAFSQIDPTKPLDNNCAVYDPSLKYRWSARSCPDKLRFICQHKMPKVSEANRYKIYHRWNVTYPNSLANEVVLEVIDRRGKDRRFHRRVKAEGSAEEMIIPARRRGPGHRRYPQRNRQQPQPTHPNDVNYPHQQQQKRPRKRPRVSTTQQPRVISNEVASTSAAQPGTPTTPQQMTSYDRKLQRERQKERRRQERKRERQQRMRQEKMERRRKLLEEQRQHKPAEEQEQQRPQQQQREREQLQQHEPQSEPDALRQRAMEEQQKQEREQREQREKQQIQERKDEHERELERLKQKQEQEERQRAIDDEAQRLREKRRQIQREREAAEKKAREEQLRKQKAEQEEADRRYAEERLAEEKRLREEYEKQLQEAKSEQERKVQEAHEAKRREQKAIQEQLEEQERQRQEQIRREQQEEEKRAELERIDAVRRFEESELKRLHEENERREAIQRQREAEIAQREADKRKLEEEEERLRQELQEEEKARNRQLEADMQRAEQERKQREEAEQAAAAAKAEQQRQKLEAAKQIADAEVAAQLEEKRRKYASRIAALSPEDQQKFIEMRKKRKQLREKQMKAQEQKKLKRIQEAIRLNDMQ
;
A
#
# COMPACT_ATOMS: atom_id res chain seq x y z
N MET A 1 -82.37 43.53 11.81
CA MET A 1 -81.56 44.55 11.09
C MET A 1 -80.10 44.15 11.28
N SER A 2 -79.45 43.59 10.26
CA SER A 2 -78.52 44.29 9.33
C SER A 2 -77.24 44.75 10.05
N SER A 3 -76.08 44.07 10.00
CA SER A 3 -75.23 43.58 8.88
C SER A 3 -74.19 44.61 8.41
N LYS A 4 -73.02 44.11 7.97
CA LYS A 4 -71.86 44.77 7.27
C LYS A 4 -70.79 45.38 8.21
N ARG A 5 -69.54 44.86 8.20
CA ARG A 5 -68.41 44.90 7.21
C ARG A 5 -67.52 46.13 7.48
N SER A 6 -66.23 45.97 7.77
CA SER A 6 -65.09 45.76 6.84
C SER A 6 -64.65 47.03 6.10
N HIS A 7 -63.39 47.06 5.63
CA HIS A 7 -62.60 48.26 5.31
C HIS A 7 -62.16 48.97 6.62
N ILE A 8 -60.86 49.18 6.92
CA ILE A 8 -59.75 49.53 6.02
C ILE A 8 -58.55 48.58 6.20
N MET A 9 -58.18 47.89 5.13
CA MET A 9 -56.79 47.51 4.83
C MET A 9 -56.29 48.47 3.73
N LEU A 10 -54.97 48.71 3.68
CA LEU A 10 -54.26 49.60 2.74
C LEU A 10 -54.49 51.13 2.90
N SER A 11 -53.69 51.77 3.75
CA SER A 11 -52.87 52.95 3.39
C SER A 11 -51.92 53.35 4.54
N CYS A 12 -50.87 54.12 4.24
CA CYS A 12 -49.99 54.81 5.19
C CYS A 12 -49.12 53.91 6.10
N LEU A 13 -48.36 52.97 5.52
CA LEU A 13 -46.89 53.15 5.36
C LEU A 13 -46.48 54.60 5.00
N VAL A 14 -45.39 55.09 5.63
CA VAL A 14 -44.69 56.38 5.43
C VAL A 14 -45.10 57.51 6.40
N ILE A 15 -44.10 58.03 7.16
CA ILE A 15 -44.13 59.13 8.16
C ILE A 15 -44.94 58.78 9.43
N THR A 16 -44.33 58.53 10.58
CA THR A 16 -43.53 59.53 11.33
C THR A 16 -42.16 59.03 11.84
N LEU A 17 -41.11 59.78 11.48
CA LEU A 17 -39.85 59.85 12.23
C LEU A 17 -40.03 60.83 13.40
N GLY A 18 -39.34 60.64 14.54
CA GLY A 18 -39.26 61.70 15.55
C GLY A 18 -38.93 61.31 16.99
N LEU A 19 -37.68 60.90 17.24
CA LEU A 19 -36.86 61.22 18.43
C LEU A 19 -37.44 61.04 19.86
N LEU A 20 -36.78 60.19 20.66
CA LEU A 20 -36.23 60.43 22.01
C LEU A 20 -35.60 59.08 22.46
N ALA A 21 -34.30 58.81 22.30
CA ALA A 21 -33.10 59.39 22.93
C ALA A 21 -32.86 58.92 24.38
N HIS A 22 -31.80 58.11 24.55
CA HIS A 22 -31.14 57.65 25.81
C HIS A 22 -31.96 56.66 26.67
N THR A 23 -31.41 55.71 27.46
CA THR A 23 -30.07 55.06 27.66
C THR A 23 -30.33 53.70 28.39
N SER A 24 -29.44 52.70 28.51
CA SER A 24 -28.00 52.57 28.20
C SER A 24 -27.53 51.11 27.91
N GLN A 25 -26.21 50.92 27.88
CA GLN A 25 -25.37 49.71 27.71
C GLN A 25 -25.66 48.53 28.68
N ALA A 26 -25.27 47.26 28.42
CA ALA A 26 -24.05 46.80 27.70
C ALA A 26 -24.17 45.46 26.91
N GLN A 27 -23.15 45.22 26.08
CA GLN A 27 -23.09 44.27 24.96
C GLN A 27 -23.19 42.76 25.28
N LEU A 28 -23.99 42.07 24.47
CA LEU A 28 -23.57 40.84 23.76
C LEU A 28 -23.30 41.23 22.30
N HIS A 29 -22.25 40.72 21.67
CA HIS A 29 -22.06 40.88 20.22
C HIS A 29 -21.63 39.58 19.54
N MET A 30 -22.40 39.20 18.52
CA MET A 30 -22.03 38.21 17.51
C MET A 30 -21.57 38.91 16.23
N SER A 31 -20.63 38.25 15.56
CA SER A 31 -20.51 38.10 14.09
C SER A 31 -20.44 39.32 13.14
N ALA A 32 -19.36 39.32 12.35
CA ALA A 32 -19.30 39.68 10.91
C ALA A 32 -19.55 41.18 10.54
N ALA A 33 -19.09 41.73 9.41
CA ALA A 33 -18.32 41.20 8.27
C ALA A 33 -17.55 42.35 7.56
N SER A 34 -16.98 42.02 6.40
CA SER A 34 -16.84 42.88 5.20
C SER A 34 -15.58 43.74 5.02
N ALA A 35 -15.26 43.89 3.73
CA ALA A 35 -14.08 44.51 3.16
C ALA A 35 -14.10 46.04 3.23
N GLY A 36 -12.91 46.64 3.28
CA GLY A 36 -12.66 48.02 2.89
C GLY A 36 -11.43 48.08 1.99
N VAL A 37 -11.60 48.54 0.75
CA VAL A 37 -10.50 48.93 -0.16
C VAL A 37 -10.47 50.45 -0.20
N SER A 38 -9.29 51.05 0.02
CA SER A 38 -9.00 52.45 -0.29
C SER A 38 -7.50 52.63 -0.57
N PHE A 39 -7.16 53.67 -1.32
CA PHE A 39 -5.95 53.81 -2.16
C PHE A 39 -4.78 54.60 -1.53
N ALA A 40 -3.62 54.55 -2.23
CA ALA A 40 -2.50 55.52 -2.27
C ALA A 40 -1.59 55.60 -1.03
N ASN A 41 -0.26 55.45 -1.07
CA ASN A 41 0.75 55.83 -2.08
C ASN A 41 2.01 54.94 -2.01
N ASP A 42 2.76 54.87 -3.11
CA ASP A 42 4.13 54.29 -3.20
C ASP A 42 5.17 55.30 -2.65
N PRO A 43 6.31 54.84 -2.09
CA PRO A 43 7.50 54.80 -2.92
C PRO A 43 8.42 53.57 -2.71
N SER A 44 8.85 52.98 -3.83
CA SER A 44 10.04 52.14 -3.96
C SER A 44 11.37 52.93 -3.86
N PRO A 45 12.54 52.26 -3.82
CA PRO A 45 12.86 50.96 -3.23
C PRO A 45 14.06 51.07 -2.25
N HIS A 46 14.38 50.02 -1.48
CA HIS A 46 15.74 49.50 -1.27
C HIS A 46 15.74 48.32 -0.28
N ASP A 47 16.55 47.30 -0.61
CA ASP A 47 17.14 46.28 0.27
C ASP A 47 16.22 45.53 1.26
N ALA A 48 15.50 44.52 0.74
CA ALA A 48 14.99 43.42 1.55
C ALA A 48 15.38 42.07 0.93
N ALA A 49 16.40 41.43 1.52
CA ALA A 49 16.76 40.05 1.18
C ALA A 49 15.55 39.12 1.44
N VAL A 50 15.10 38.41 0.40
CA VAL A 50 13.94 37.52 0.49
C VAL A 50 14.28 36.32 1.37
N ALA A 51 13.91 36.42 2.65
CA ALA A 51 13.89 35.29 3.56
C ALA A 51 12.87 34.26 3.06
N VAL A 52 13.35 33.13 2.55
CA VAL A 52 12.52 31.99 2.14
C VAL A 52 11.62 31.58 3.31
N PRO A 53 10.28 31.58 3.15
CA PRO A 53 9.39 31.19 4.25
C PRO A 53 9.66 29.72 4.62
N PRO A 54 9.72 29.36 5.91
CA PRO A 54 10.04 28.01 6.33
C PRO A 54 8.96 27.07 5.80
N THR A 55 9.37 26.08 5.00
CA THR A 55 8.48 25.07 4.45
C THR A 55 7.66 24.44 5.56
N LYS A 56 6.32 24.57 5.48
CA LYS A 56 5.39 24.02 6.47
C LYS A 56 5.68 22.53 6.61
N ALA A 57 6.19 22.13 7.77
CA ALA A 57 6.47 20.73 8.03
C ALA A 57 5.15 19.95 7.89
N HIS A 58 5.08 19.02 6.94
CA HIS A 58 3.87 18.21 6.74
C HIS A 58 3.62 17.38 8.02
N ASN A 59 2.72 17.88 8.86
CA ASN A 59 2.24 17.17 10.04
C ASN A 59 1.68 15.83 9.57
N ARG A 60 2.29 14.73 10.03
CA ARG A 60 1.88 13.39 9.61
C ARG A 60 0.52 13.06 10.23
N ARG A 61 -0.54 13.32 9.47
CA ARG A 61 -1.91 12.91 9.82
C ARG A 61 -2.01 11.40 9.90
N MET A 62 -2.68 10.92 10.94
CA MET A 62 -3.13 9.54 11.10
C MET A 62 -4.65 9.55 11.29
N TYR A 63 -5.30 8.41 11.11
CA TYR A 63 -6.74 8.24 11.25
C TYR A 63 -6.99 7.19 12.33
N ALA A 64 -7.67 7.58 13.40
CA ALA A 64 -8.34 6.66 14.29
C ALA A 64 -9.68 6.32 13.64
N MET A 65 -10.01 5.03 13.49
CA MET A 65 -11.28 4.61 12.89
C MET A 65 -12.00 3.67 13.84
N CYS A 66 -13.29 3.89 14.03
CA CYS A 66 -14.22 2.98 14.69
C CYS A 66 -15.20 2.39 13.66
N PRO A 67 -15.67 1.15 13.84
CA PRO A 67 -16.72 0.59 12.97
C PRO A 67 -17.99 1.45 13.01
N PRO A 68 -18.86 1.35 11.99
CA PRO A 68 -20.19 1.95 12.03
C PRO A 68 -20.95 1.51 13.29
N GLN A 69 -21.74 2.42 13.89
CA GLN A 69 -22.43 2.22 15.18
C GLN A 69 -21.52 2.06 16.42
N PHE A 70 -20.20 2.24 16.31
CA PHE A 70 -19.30 2.30 17.47
C PHE A 70 -18.86 3.74 17.75
N GLN A 71 -19.02 4.16 19.01
CA GLN A 71 -18.52 5.43 19.53
C GLN A 71 -17.08 5.27 20.06
N ARG A 72 -16.27 6.33 20.00
CA ARG A 72 -14.89 6.33 20.54
C ARG A 72 -14.91 6.70 22.01
N VAL A 73 -14.43 5.80 22.87
CA VAL A 73 -14.20 6.08 24.30
C VAL A 73 -12.72 5.90 24.61
N GLY A 74 -11.98 7.01 24.63
CA GLY A 74 -10.53 7.02 24.76
C GLY A 74 -9.83 6.36 23.57
N THR A 75 -9.09 5.27 23.83
CA THR A 75 -8.22 4.61 22.84
C THR A 75 -8.85 3.44 22.08
N ASP A 76 -10.09 3.08 22.43
CA ASP A 76 -10.88 1.96 21.90
C ASP A 76 -12.29 2.43 21.47
N CYS A 77 -12.98 1.60 20.69
CA CYS A 77 -14.33 1.85 20.20
C CYS A 77 -15.32 0.96 20.94
N TYR A 78 -16.50 1.49 21.28
CA TYR A 78 -17.56 0.75 21.98
C TYR A 78 -18.92 0.96 21.32
N SER A 79 -19.78 -0.05 21.38
CA SER A 79 -21.17 0.02 20.90
C SER A 79 -22.08 -0.55 21.97
N LEU A 80 -22.94 0.29 22.52
CA LEU A 80 -23.92 -0.07 23.53
C LEU A 80 -25.16 -0.62 22.83
N VAL A 81 -25.50 -1.87 23.09
CA VAL A 81 -26.60 -2.58 22.43
C VAL A 81 -27.80 -2.59 23.37
N GLN A 82 -28.92 -2.01 22.89
CA GLN A 82 -30.18 -1.89 23.65
C GLN A 82 -30.98 -3.21 23.71
N GLN A 83 -30.65 -4.18 22.86
CA GLN A 83 -31.23 -5.52 22.91
C GLN A 83 -30.82 -6.22 24.22
N ARG A 84 -31.80 -6.80 24.93
CA ARG A 84 -31.58 -7.62 26.12
C ARG A 84 -31.32 -9.06 25.70
N SER A 85 -30.23 -9.67 26.17
CA SER A 85 -29.83 -11.04 25.82
C SER A 85 -29.02 -11.67 26.95
N SER A 86 -28.93 -13.00 26.97
CA SER A 86 -28.02 -13.69 27.89
C SER A 86 -26.57 -13.32 27.59
N TRP A 87 -25.67 -13.50 28.56
CA TRP A 87 -24.26 -13.16 28.38
C TRP A 87 -23.61 -13.91 27.21
N LEU A 88 -24.01 -15.17 26.98
CA LEU A 88 -23.48 -15.99 25.89
C LEU A 88 -23.97 -15.52 24.51
N GLU A 89 -25.25 -15.18 24.37
CA GLU A 89 -25.80 -14.57 23.15
C GLU A 89 -25.15 -13.22 22.86
N ALA A 90 -24.97 -12.38 23.89
CA ALA A 90 -24.29 -11.10 23.80
C ALA A 90 -22.82 -11.25 23.35
N HIS A 91 -22.12 -12.29 23.81
CA HIS A 91 -20.79 -12.65 23.32
C HIS A 91 -20.79 -12.89 21.81
N PHE A 92 -21.66 -13.79 21.32
CA PHE A 92 -21.74 -14.12 19.90
C PHE A 92 -22.17 -12.93 19.03
N PHE A 93 -23.14 -12.13 19.48
CA PHE A 93 -23.53 -10.90 18.77
C PHE A 93 -22.35 -9.94 18.57
N CYS A 94 -21.54 -9.73 19.61
CA CYS A 94 -20.33 -8.90 19.46
C CYS A 94 -19.32 -9.56 18.50
N LYS A 95 -19.17 -10.88 18.51
CA LYS A 95 -18.28 -11.62 17.60
C LYS A 95 -18.67 -11.49 16.13
N ASP A 96 -19.95 -11.57 15.81
CA ASP A 96 -20.47 -11.43 14.45
C ASP A 96 -20.19 -10.03 13.90
N LYS A 97 -20.27 -9.00 14.77
CA LYS A 97 -19.83 -7.62 14.48
C LYS A 97 -18.30 -7.42 14.43
N ASN A 98 -17.52 -8.51 14.40
CA ASN A 98 -16.05 -8.55 14.53
C ASN A 98 -15.49 -7.80 15.74
N ALA A 99 -16.31 -7.65 16.77
CA ALA A 99 -15.98 -7.06 18.06
C ALA A 99 -15.92 -8.16 19.13
N ASN A 100 -15.84 -7.72 20.38
CA ASN A 100 -15.79 -8.55 21.58
C ASN A 100 -16.81 -7.98 22.57
N LEU A 101 -17.31 -8.76 23.54
CA LEU A 101 -17.85 -8.14 24.76
C LEU A 101 -16.75 -7.29 25.41
N ALA A 102 -17.11 -6.18 26.07
CA ALA A 102 -16.11 -5.25 26.56
C ALA A 102 -15.15 -5.88 27.58
N GLU A 103 -13.85 -5.80 27.30
CA GLU A 103 -12.75 -6.10 28.21
C GLU A 103 -12.04 -4.78 28.59
N PRO A 104 -12.65 -3.94 29.46
CA PRO A 104 -12.10 -2.64 29.83
C PRO A 104 -10.84 -2.77 30.71
N THR A 105 -9.73 -2.21 30.22
CA THR A 105 -8.51 -2.03 31.04
C THR A 105 -8.71 -0.93 32.10
N LYS A 106 -7.89 -0.91 33.16
CA LYS A 106 -7.94 0.09 34.25
C LYS A 106 -8.14 1.56 33.81
N PHE A 107 -7.50 1.98 32.72
CA PHE A 107 -7.63 3.34 32.18
C PHE A 107 -8.85 3.53 31.27
N ALA A 108 -9.32 2.47 30.61
CA ALA A 108 -10.51 2.50 29.78
C ALA A 108 -11.79 2.45 30.63
N ASP A 109 -11.80 1.64 31.69
CA ASP A 109 -12.92 1.47 32.61
C ASP A 109 -13.46 2.81 33.14
N ARG A 110 -12.61 3.67 33.72
CA ARG A 110 -13.04 4.97 34.24
C ARG A 110 -13.73 5.83 33.17
N LYS A 111 -13.27 5.79 31.92
CA LYS A 111 -13.87 6.54 30.81
C LYS A 111 -15.18 5.89 30.35
N LEU A 112 -15.23 4.56 30.34
CA LEU A 112 -16.41 3.79 29.96
C LEU A 112 -17.56 3.98 30.95
N ARG A 113 -17.26 4.05 32.25
CA ARG A 113 -18.25 4.39 33.29
C ARG A 113 -18.85 5.78 33.13
N ILE A 114 -18.03 6.79 32.83
CA ILE A 114 -18.51 8.16 32.57
C ILE A 114 -19.36 8.21 31.29
N TYR A 115 -18.97 7.46 30.26
CA TYR A 115 -19.74 7.31 29.02
C TYR A 115 -21.10 6.67 29.29
N LEU A 116 -21.14 5.49 29.92
CA LEU A 116 -22.38 4.79 30.25
C LEU A 116 -23.32 5.63 31.12
N GLN A 117 -22.79 6.25 32.18
CA GLN A 117 -23.57 7.16 33.02
C GLN A 117 -24.20 8.30 32.22
N ARG A 118 -23.52 8.83 31.21
CA ARG A 118 -24.08 9.88 30.33
C ARG A 118 -25.16 9.34 29.39
N GLU A 119 -24.92 8.22 28.71
CA GLU A 119 -25.89 7.64 27.77
C GLU A 119 -27.18 7.23 28.50
N ASP A 120 -27.06 6.63 29.68
CA ASP A 120 -28.19 6.17 30.48
C ASP A 120 -28.93 7.33 31.17
N SER A 121 -28.24 8.43 31.52
CA SER A 121 -28.91 9.69 31.90
C SER A 121 -29.65 10.38 30.75
N LEU A 122 -29.35 10.06 29.49
CA LEU A 122 -30.04 10.61 28.32
C LEU A 122 -31.20 9.71 27.85
N SER A 123 -31.06 8.39 27.98
CA SER A 123 -32.09 7.41 27.59
C SER A 123 -33.13 7.14 28.69
N GLY A 124 -32.78 7.38 29.97
CA GLY A 124 -33.62 7.05 31.13
C GLY A 124 -33.63 5.55 31.49
N GLU A 125 -32.83 4.73 30.81
CA GLU A 125 -32.70 3.31 31.13
C GLU A 125 -31.55 3.07 32.13
N HIS A 126 -31.79 2.28 33.18
CA HIS A 126 -30.83 2.03 34.26
C HIS A 126 -30.64 0.52 34.57
N ASP A 127 -30.75 -0.32 33.53
CA ASP A 127 -30.47 -1.76 33.62
C ASP A 127 -28.96 -2.03 33.69
N PRO A 128 -28.51 -3.09 34.40
CA PRO A 128 -27.12 -3.53 34.34
C PRO A 128 -26.70 -3.98 32.93
N ILE A 129 -25.42 -3.81 32.59
CA ILE A 129 -24.90 -3.98 31.23
C ILE A 129 -23.77 -5.04 31.21
N TRP A 130 -23.94 -6.12 30.44
CA TRP A 130 -22.94 -7.19 30.30
C TRP A 130 -21.58 -6.69 29.77
N ILE A 131 -20.51 -7.19 30.40
CA ILE A 131 -19.12 -7.07 29.95
C ILE A 131 -18.47 -8.47 29.82
N GLY A 132 -17.29 -8.55 29.21
CA GLY A 132 -16.67 -9.82 28.79
C GLY A 132 -16.08 -10.70 29.90
N GLY A 133 -16.33 -10.40 31.18
CA GLY A 133 -15.83 -11.14 32.33
C GLY A 133 -16.77 -12.28 32.73
N THR A 134 -16.21 -13.44 33.06
CA THR A 134 -16.93 -14.64 33.50
C THR A 134 -16.15 -15.30 34.64
N TYR A 135 -16.86 -15.94 35.58
CA TYR A 135 -16.24 -16.64 36.70
C TYR A 135 -15.88 -18.08 36.30
N ASP A 136 -14.60 -18.43 36.43
CA ASP A 136 -14.10 -19.79 36.27
C ASP A 136 -14.22 -20.56 37.59
N HIS A 137 -15.24 -21.42 37.67
CA HIS A 137 -15.47 -22.30 38.82
C HIS A 137 -14.27 -23.23 39.10
N HIS A 138 -13.56 -23.73 38.08
CA HIS A 138 -12.47 -24.69 38.30
C HIS A 138 -11.24 -24.05 38.94
N ASN A 139 -10.96 -22.80 38.60
CA ASN A 139 -9.81 -22.06 39.10
C ASN A 139 -10.18 -20.99 40.14
N HIS A 140 -11.44 -20.98 40.59
CA HIS A 140 -12.06 -20.04 41.54
C HIS A 140 -11.74 -18.56 41.28
N ASN A 141 -11.64 -18.15 40.01
CA ASN A 141 -11.19 -16.81 39.64
C ASN A 141 -12.00 -16.20 38.50
N TRP A 142 -11.92 -14.88 38.37
CA TRP A 142 -12.52 -14.18 37.25
C TRP A 142 -11.56 -14.12 36.06
N GLN A 143 -12.08 -14.44 34.87
CA GLN A 143 -11.34 -14.35 33.61
C GLN A 143 -12.10 -13.60 32.51
N TRP A 144 -11.32 -13.05 31.58
CA TRP A 144 -11.82 -12.44 30.36
C TRP A 144 -12.09 -13.52 29.30
N SER A 145 -13.36 -13.63 28.89
CA SER A 145 -13.87 -14.72 28.06
C SER A 145 -13.20 -14.92 26.70
N ILE A 146 -12.58 -13.90 26.13
CA ILE A 146 -12.01 -13.97 24.77
C ILE A 146 -10.50 -14.09 24.79
N SER A 147 -9.87 -13.46 25.76
CA SER A 147 -8.41 -13.57 25.93
C SER A 147 -7.99 -14.78 26.78
N GLY A 148 -8.92 -15.41 27.52
CA GLY A 148 -8.64 -16.50 28.45
C GLY A 148 -7.69 -16.08 29.57
N ARG A 149 -7.72 -14.79 29.94
CA ARG A 149 -6.79 -14.18 30.90
C ARG A 149 -7.53 -13.83 32.17
N ASN A 150 -6.97 -14.24 33.30
CA ASN A 150 -7.39 -13.80 34.62
C ASN A 150 -7.44 -12.26 34.66
N LEU A 151 -8.42 -11.72 35.39
CA LEU A 151 -8.58 -10.28 35.59
C LEU A 151 -7.36 -9.71 36.34
N THR A 152 -6.51 -8.96 35.64
CA THR A 152 -5.36 -8.24 36.23
C THR A 152 -5.75 -6.90 36.86
N TYR A 153 -6.99 -6.48 36.66
CA TYR A 153 -7.59 -5.31 37.27
C TYR A 153 -8.97 -5.72 37.76
N ASP A 154 -9.18 -5.64 39.06
CA ASP A 154 -10.45 -5.85 39.72
C ASP A 154 -11.12 -4.48 39.96
N ALA A 155 -12.35 -4.33 39.49
CA ALA A 155 -13.22 -3.18 39.76
C ALA A 155 -14.60 -3.59 40.30
N PHE A 156 -14.73 -4.83 40.77
CA PHE A 156 -15.94 -5.29 41.44
C PHE A 156 -16.16 -4.47 42.72
N SER A 157 -17.39 -3.97 42.90
CA SER A 157 -17.82 -3.47 44.20
C SER A 157 -18.17 -4.64 45.10
N GLN A 158 -17.53 -4.73 46.27
CA GLN A 158 -17.79 -5.67 47.37
C GLN A 158 -18.60 -6.90 46.94
N ILE A 159 -17.90 -7.88 46.35
CA ILE A 159 -18.50 -9.19 46.10
C ILE A 159 -18.89 -9.78 47.46
N ASP A 160 -20.17 -10.10 47.61
CA ASP A 160 -20.70 -10.78 48.78
C ASP A 160 -20.11 -12.20 48.85
N PRO A 161 -19.23 -12.50 49.83
CA PRO A 161 -18.53 -13.79 49.89
C PRO A 161 -19.45 -14.95 50.28
N THR A 162 -20.71 -14.67 50.65
CA THR A 162 -21.68 -15.70 51.04
C THR A 162 -22.51 -16.24 49.87
N LYS A 163 -22.44 -15.59 48.69
CA LYS A 163 -23.22 -15.99 47.51
C LYS A 163 -22.37 -16.83 46.56
N PRO A 164 -22.90 -17.97 46.04
CA PRO A 164 -22.19 -18.75 45.04
C PRO A 164 -21.95 -17.90 43.78
N LEU A 165 -20.72 -17.91 43.29
CA LEU A 165 -20.33 -17.22 42.06
C LEU A 165 -20.47 -18.10 40.81
N ASP A 166 -20.96 -19.32 41.00
CA ASP A 166 -21.10 -20.32 39.95
C ASP A 166 -22.13 -19.86 38.91
N ASN A 167 -21.73 -19.90 37.63
CA ASN A 167 -22.49 -19.34 36.52
C ASN A 167 -22.76 -17.82 36.61
N ASN A 168 -21.94 -17.05 37.34
CA ASN A 168 -22.00 -15.59 37.29
C ASN A 168 -21.05 -14.99 36.24
N CYS A 169 -21.56 -13.91 35.63
CA CYS A 169 -20.91 -13.09 34.62
C CYS A 169 -20.83 -11.64 35.12
N ALA A 170 -19.88 -10.88 34.60
CA ALA A 170 -19.63 -9.51 35.04
C ALA A 170 -20.52 -8.51 34.29
N VAL A 171 -21.11 -7.57 35.04
CA VAL A 171 -21.86 -6.42 34.51
C VAL A 171 -21.28 -5.11 34.99
N TYR A 172 -21.54 -4.03 34.26
CA TYR A 172 -21.60 -2.69 34.82
C TYR A 172 -22.97 -2.48 35.48
N ASP A 173 -22.99 -2.08 36.76
CA ASP A 173 -24.23 -1.88 37.51
C ASP A 173 -24.50 -0.39 37.79
N PRO A 174 -25.55 0.22 37.21
CA PRO A 174 -25.90 1.63 37.41
C PRO A 174 -26.06 2.03 38.87
N SER A 175 -26.65 1.15 39.70
CA SER A 175 -26.85 1.40 41.14
C SER A 175 -25.53 1.59 41.91
N LEU A 176 -24.45 0.99 41.40
CA LEU A 176 -23.11 1.02 41.97
C LEU A 176 -22.20 2.05 41.26
N LYS A 177 -22.80 3.06 40.63
CA LYS A 177 -22.12 4.09 39.79
C LYS A 177 -21.28 3.43 38.68
N TYR A 178 -21.87 2.43 38.03
CA TYR A 178 -21.24 1.60 37.01
C TYR A 178 -19.95 0.95 37.51
N ARG A 179 -19.85 0.54 38.78
CA ARG A 179 -18.80 -0.44 39.18
C ARG A 179 -19.18 -1.83 38.68
N TRP A 180 -18.23 -2.76 38.68
CA TRP A 180 -18.54 -4.13 38.26
C TRP A 180 -19.33 -4.85 39.35
N SER A 181 -20.34 -5.63 38.97
CA SER A 181 -21.03 -6.56 39.86
C SER A 181 -21.19 -7.91 39.16
N ALA A 182 -21.58 -8.94 39.93
CA ALA A 182 -21.84 -10.28 39.42
C ALA A 182 -23.35 -10.47 39.22
N ARG A 183 -23.75 -11.01 38.06
CA ARG A 183 -25.14 -11.39 37.72
C ARG A 183 -25.14 -12.77 37.06
N SER A 184 -26.27 -13.47 37.06
CA SER A 184 -26.33 -14.83 36.54
C SER A 184 -26.21 -14.79 35.02
N CYS A 185 -25.26 -15.51 34.41
CA CYS A 185 -25.00 -15.47 32.97
C CYS A 185 -26.24 -15.68 32.05
N PRO A 186 -27.30 -16.43 32.45
CA PRO A 186 -28.57 -16.52 31.71
C PRO A 186 -29.44 -15.25 31.73
N ASP A 187 -29.20 -14.29 32.64
CA ASP A 187 -30.02 -13.08 32.77
C ASP A 187 -30.04 -12.27 31.47
N LYS A 188 -31.23 -11.82 31.05
CA LYS A 188 -31.40 -11.07 29.80
C LYS A 188 -31.18 -9.57 30.03
N LEU A 189 -29.94 -9.14 29.86
CA LEU A 189 -29.51 -7.76 30.08
C LEU A 189 -29.00 -7.11 28.79
N ARG A 190 -28.95 -5.78 28.79
CA ARG A 190 -28.24 -5.00 27.76
C ARG A 190 -26.74 -5.32 27.80
N PHE A 191 -26.03 -5.04 26.72
CA PHE A 191 -24.62 -5.40 26.63
C PHE A 191 -23.80 -4.39 25.82
N ILE A 192 -22.50 -4.32 26.09
CA ILE A 192 -21.59 -3.39 25.41
C ILE A 192 -20.46 -4.13 24.69
N CYS A 193 -20.42 -3.97 23.37
CA CYS A 193 -19.35 -4.49 22.53
C CYS A 193 -18.16 -3.52 22.52
N GLN A 194 -16.94 -4.05 22.50
CA GLN A 194 -15.68 -3.33 22.32
C GLN A 194 -14.98 -3.79 21.03
N HIS A 195 -14.54 -2.84 20.21
CA HIS A 195 -13.66 -3.08 19.08
C HIS A 195 -12.38 -2.25 19.27
N LYS A 196 -11.19 -2.84 19.09
CA LYS A 196 -9.92 -2.11 19.19
C LYS A 196 -9.82 -1.08 18.07
N MET A 197 -9.52 0.19 18.40
CA MET A 197 -9.51 1.29 17.43
C MET A 197 -8.24 1.24 16.54
N PRO A 198 -8.32 0.80 15.26
CA PRO A 198 -7.20 0.90 14.34
C PRO A 198 -6.76 2.35 14.17
N LYS A 199 -5.44 2.56 14.20
CA LYS A 199 -4.79 3.85 13.99
C LYS A 199 -3.90 3.71 12.76
N VAL A 200 -4.34 4.25 11.63
CA VAL A 200 -3.74 4.04 10.30
C VAL A 200 -3.24 5.35 9.68
N SER A 201 -2.34 5.25 8.70
CA SER A 201 -2.06 6.40 7.82
C SER A 201 -3.16 6.53 6.77
N GLU A 202 -3.33 7.72 6.21
CA GLU A 202 -4.25 8.04 5.13
C GLU A 202 -4.23 7.00 3.98
N ALA A 203 -3.05 6.73 3.41
CA ALA A 203 -2.84 5.74 2.34
C ALA A 203 -3.16 4.26 2.73
N ASN A 204 -3.51 3.98 3.99
CA ASN A 204 -3.95 2.66 4.46
C ASN A 204 -5.41 2.65 4.95
N ARG A 205 -6.12 3.79 4.92
CA ARG A 205 -7.52 3.96 5.33
C ARG A 205 -8.46 2.98 4.61
N TYR A 206 -8.31 2.84 3.29
CA TYR A 206 -9.10 1.92 2.46
C TYR A 206 -9.02 0.45 2.91
N LYS A 207 -7.91 0.01 3.54
CA LYS A 207 -7.75 -1.39 3.99
C LYS A 207 -8.62 -1.72 5.19
N ILE A 208 -8.93 -0.71 6.01
CA ILE A 208 -9.86 -0.85 7.13
C ILE A 208 -11.29 -0.92 6.59
N TYR A 209 -11.65 -0.01 5.67
CA TYR A 209 -12.92 -0.03 4.95
C TYR A 209 -13.19 -1.36 4.26
N HIS A 210 -12.29 -1.84 3.40
CA HIS A 210 -12.45 -3.13 2.70
C HIS A 210 -12.61 -4.30 3.69
N ARG A 211 -11.91 -4.28 4.84
CA ARG A 211 -12.04 -5.35 5.84
C ARG A 211 -13.41 -5.31 6.54
N TRP A 212 -13.95 -4.13 6.80
CA TRP A 212 -15.25 -3.95 7.46
C TRP A 212 -16.44 -4.00 6.50
N ASN A 213 -16.26 -3.84 5.19
CA ASN A 213 -17.34 -3.87 4.21
C ASN A 213 -18.10 -5.23 4.15
N VAL A 214 -17.48 -6.31 4.63
CA VAL A 214 -18.14 -7.62 4.78
C VAL A 214 -19.15 -7.61 5.94
N THR A 215 -18.81 -6.91 7.03
CA THR A 215 -19.57 -6.85 8.28
C THR A 215 -20.56 -5.68 8.30
N TYR A 216 -20.22 -4.60 7.61
CA TYR A 216 -20.96 -3.35 7.52
C TYR A 216 -20.95 -2.87 6.06
N PRO A 217 -21.76 -3.48 5.17
CA PRO A 217 -21.78 -3.13 3.76
C PRO A 217 -22.13 -1.65 3.56
N ASN A 218 -21.41 -0.99 2.65
CA ASN A 218 -21.63 0.40 2.22
C ASN A 218 -21.63 1.45 3.36
N SER A 219 -21.16 1.09 4.56
CA SER A 219 -21.25 1.94 5.76
C SER A 219 -19.92 2.62 6.06
N LEU A 220 -19.94 3.94 6.22
CA LEU A 220 -18.74 4.71 6.56
C LEU A 220 -18.32 4.54 8.02
N ALA A 221 -17.02 4.58 8.27
CA ALA A 221 -16.44 4.38 9.59
C ALA A 221 -16.47 5.72 10.36
N ASN A 222 -16.70 5.62 11.66
CA ASN A 222 -16.58 6.76 12.57
C ASN A 222 -15.10 7.07 12.76
N GLU A 223 -14.55 7.95 11.92
CA GLU A 223 -13.15 8.30 11.89
C GLU A 223 -12.86 9.67 12.51
N VAL A 224 -11.67 9.78 13.12
CA VAL A 224 -11.16 11.04 13.64
C VAL A 224 -9.69 11.18 13.24
N VAL A 225 -9.35 12.34 12.69
CA VAL A 225 -7.97 12.68 12.35
C VAL A 225 -7.15 12.81 13.64
N LEU A 226 -5.96 12.25 13.61
CA LEU A 226 -4.97 12.29 14.67
C LEU A 226 -3.75 13.06 14.16
N GLU A 227 -3.50 14.22 14.76
CA GLU A 227 -2.31 15.02 14.52
C GLU A 227 -1.14 14.49 15.35
N VAL A 228 0.01 14.23 14.73
CA VAL A 228 1.22 13.80 15.45
C VAL A 228 1.90 15.02 16.07
N ILE A 229 1.99 15.05 17.40
CA ILE A 229 2.51 16.18 18.19
C ILE A 229 4.06 16.16 18.26
N ASP A 230 4.69 15.04 17.90
CA ASP A 230 6.12 14.78 18.08
C ASP A 230 7.01 15.89 17.46
N ARG A 231 7.43 16.86 18.30
CA ARG A 231 8.42 17.89 17.95
C ARG A 231 9.72 17.24 17.44
N ARG A 232 10.40 17.90 16.51
CA ARG A 232 11.62 17.43 15.82
C ARG A 232 12.73 17.02 16.84
N GLY A 233 12.74 15.76 17.25
CA GLY A 233 13.70 15.20 18.21
C GLY A 233 14.11 13.78 17.83
N LYS A 234 15.35 13.39 18.19
CA LYS A 234 15.97 12.12 17.76
C LYS A 234 15.41 10.87 18.48
N ASP A 235 14.52 11.03 19.46
CA ASP A 235 13.89 9.94 20.23
C ASP A 235 12.69 9.28 19.54
N ARG A 236 12.88 8.85 18.28
CA ARG A 236 11.93 7.98 17.57
C ARG A 236 11.76 6.57 18.17
N ARG A 237 12.32 6.30 19.35
CA ARG A 237 12.62 4.95 19.80
C ARG A 237 11.41 4.27 20.48
N PHE A 238 10.59 5.00 21.23
CA PHE A 238 9.44 4.41 21.94
C PHE A 238 8.22 5.35 22.02
N HIS A 239 7.14 4.95 21.33
CA HIS A 239 5.82 5.59 21.27
C HIS A 239 5.77 6.94 20.51
N ARG A 240 4.60 7.26 19.93
CA ARG A 240 4.30 8.57 19.31
C ARG A 240 3.18 9.25 20.08
N ARG A 241 3.28 10.56 20.33
CA ARG A 241 2.15 11.34 20.87
C ARG A 241 1.29 11.88 19.73
N VAL A 242 -0.01 11.72 19.86
CA VAL A 242 -1.01 12.19 18.90
C VAL A 242 -2.17 12.88 19.59
N LYS A 243 -2.68 13.95 18.99
CA LYS A 243 -3.88 14.68 19.44
C LYS A 243 -5.01 14.38 18.46
N ALA A 244 -6.23 14.15 18.95
CA ALA A 244 -7.38 14.06 18.05
C ALA A 244 -7.86 15.45 17.63
N GLU A 245 -8.20 15.62 16.36
CA GLU A 245 -8.84 16.82 15.84
C GLU A 245 -10.13 17.11 16.65
N GLY A 246 -10.32 18.37 17.04
CA GLY A 246 -11.42 18.79 17.92
C GLY A 246 -11.32 18.36 19.40
N SER A 247 -10.23 17.72 19.84
CA SER A 247 -10.06 17.28 21.24
C SER A 247 -8.76 17.78 21.87
N ALA A 248 -8.80 18.15 23.14
CA ALA A 248 -7.61 18.43 23.94
C ALA A 248 -6.84 17.16 24.36
N GLU A 249 -7.40 15.95 24.14
CA GLU A 249 -6.83 14.70 24.64
C GLU A 249 -5.60 14.23 23.84
N GLU A 250 -4.46 14.11 24.52
CA GLU A 250 -3.27 13.44 23.99
C GLU A 250 -3.35 11.93 24.18
N MET A 251 -3.05 11.18 23.12
CA MET A 251 -2.93 9.73 23.12
C MET A 251 -1.50 9.29 22.79
N ILE A 252 -1.05 8.21 23.42
CA ILE A 252 0.24 7.59 23.17
C ILE A 252 0.04 6.35 22.30
N ILE A 253 0.52 6.39 21.05
CA ILE A 253 0.52 5.21 20.16
C ILE A 253 1.81 4.41 20.42
N PRO A 254 1.75 3.19 20.99
CA PRO A 254 2.93 2.36 21.13
C PRO A 254 3.54 1.98 19.78
N ALA A 255 4.85 2.17 19.67
CA ALA A 255 5.61 1.68 18.54
C ALA A 255 5.53 0.14 18.53
N ARG A 256 5.13 -0.45 17.41
CA ARG A 256 5.15 -1.91 17.24
C ARG A 256 6.57 -2.41 17.52
N ARG A 257 6.77 -3.15 18.61
CA ARG A 257 8.03 -3.88 18.87
C ARG A 257 8.27 -4.80 17.67
N ARG A 258 9.25 -4.46 16.81
CA ARG A 258 9.83 -5.45 15.90
C ARG A 258 10.50 -6.48 16.81
N GLY A 259 10.09 -7.74 16.70
CA GLY A 259 10.66 -8.83 17.50
C GLY A 259 12.19 -8.92 17.31
N PRO A 260 12.94 -9.39 18.33
CA PRO A 260 14.39 -9.48 18.26
C PRO A 260 14.81 -10.62 17.32
N GLY A 261 14.86 -10.33 16.02
CA GLY A 261 15.02 -11.32 14.95
C GLY A 261 16.20 -11.09 14.00
N HIS A 262 17.14 -10.20 14.34
CA HIS A 262 18.40 -10.02 13.60
C HIS A 262 19.55 -9.56 14.54
N ARG A 263 20.06 -10.48 15.37
CA ARG A 263 21.44 -10.43 15.86
C ARG A 263 22.12 -11.76 15.53
N ARG A 264 23.41 -11.69 15.17
CA ARG A 264 24.25 -12.85 14.85
C ARG A 264 24.32 -13.79 16.07
N TYR A 265 24.40 -15.09 15.81
CA TYR A 265 24.72 -16.10 16.82
C TYR A 265 26.02 -15.74 17.55
N PRO A 266 26.09 -16.01 18.86
CA PRO A 266 27.00 -17.08 19.29
C PRO A 266 26.29 -18.14 20.15
N GLN A 267 26.85 -19.36 20.17
CA GLN A 267 26.34 -20.47 20.97
C GLN A 267 26.53 -20.24 22.48
N ARG A 268 25.56 -20.67 23.30
CA ARG A 268 25.85 -21.56 24.43
C ARG A 268 24.61 -22.34 24.92
N ASN A 269 24.87 -23.55 25.43
CA ASN A 269 23.89 -24.48 25.97
C ASN A 269 23.26 -23.99 27.29
N ARG A 270 21.94 -24.17 27.46
CA ARG A 270 21.32 -24.62 28.73
C ARG A 270 19.95 -25.25 28.48
N GLN A 271 19.57 -26.20 29.33
CA GLN A 271 18.37 -27.05 29.21
C GLN A 271 17.13 -26.45 29.92
N GLN A 272 15.99 -27.14 29.75
CA GLN A 272 14.66 -26.94 30.39
C GLN A 272 13.75 -25.84 29.80
N PRO A 273 12.42 -25.89 30.04
CA PRO A 273 11.52 -27.04 29.82
C PRO A 273 10.30 -26.65 28.94
N GLN A 274 9.49 -27.62 28.51
CA GLN A 274 8.26 -27.39 27.72
C GLN A 274 7.00 -27.29 28.61
N PRO A 275 6.18 -26.23 28.50
CA PRO A 275 4.78 -26.25 28.90
C PRO A 275 3.86 -26.38 27.66
N THR A 276 3.08 -27.45 27.62
CA THR A 276 2.03 -27.70 26.61
C THR A 276 0.84 -26.76 26.80
N HIS A 277 0.31 -26.21 25.70
CA HIS A 277 -0.91 -25.40 25.74
C HIS A 277 -2.16 -26.31 25.85
N PRO A 278 -3.22 -25.93 26.60
CA PRO A 278 -4.45 -26.73 26.65
C PRO A 278 -5.18 -26.76 25.29
N ASN A 279 -5.94 -27.82 25.03
CA ASN A 279 -6.80 -28.05 23.86
C ASN A 279 -6.16 -28.51 22.53
N ASP A 280 -5.06 -29.27 22.58
CA ASP A 280 -4.84 -30.31 21.56
C ASP A 280 -5.67 -31.56 21.95
N VAL A 281 -6.70 -31.88 21.15
CA VAL A 281 -7.54 -33.08 21.36
C VAL A 281 -6.86 -34.30 20.76
N ASN A 282 -6.66 -35.31 21.60
CA ASN A 282 -5.80 -36.46 21.35
C ASN A 282 -6.61 -37.64 20.76
N TYR A 283 -6.25 -38.12 19.57
CA TYR A 283 -6.75 -39.40 19.04
C TYR A 283 -5.84 -40.55 19.54
N PRO A 284 -6.39 -41.66 20.05
CA PRO A 284 -5.57 -42.74 20.61
C PRO A 284 -4.76 -43.45 19.53
N HIS A 285 -3.45 -43.24 19.55
CA HIS A 285 -2.52 -43.90 18.64
C HIS A 285 -2.17 -45.30 19.19
N GLN A 286 -2.59 -46.37 18.51
CA GLN A 286 -2.03 -47.69 18.77
C GLN A 286 -0.52 -47.69 18.44
N GLN A 287 0.23 -48.38 19.29
CA GLN A 287 1.69 -48.46 19.22
C GLN A 287 2.13 -49.35 18.07
N GLN A 288 3.15 -48.94 17.32
CA GLN A 288 4.05 -49.88 16.65
C GLN A 288 5.47 -49.30 16.51
N GLN A 289 6.44 -50.21 16.40
CA GLN A 289 7.78 -50.02 16.95
C GLN A 289 8.77 -49.34 15.98
N LYS A 290 9.81 -48.72 16.55
CA LYS A 290 10.92 -48.12 15.80
C LYS A 290 11.71 -49.16 15.00
N ARG A 291 12.04 -48.86 13.74
CA ARG A 291 13.25 -49.38 13.08
C ARG A 291 14.03 -48.26 12.36
N PRO A 292 15.38 -48.31 12.34
CA PRO A 292 16.22 -47.17 11.96
C PRO A 292 16.48 -47.05 10.46
N ARG A 293 16.85 -45.83 10.02
CA ARG A 293 17.26 -45.55 8.63
C ARG A 293 18.69 -46.02 8.36
N LYS A 294 18.89 -46.78 7.29
CA LYS A 294 20.11 -46.78 6.49
C LYS A 294 19.74 -46.58 5.02
N ARG A 295 20.42 -45.66 4.33
CA ARG A 295 20.42 -45.57 2.86
C ARG A 295 21.49 -46.54 2.31
N PRO A 296 21.29 -47.09 1.12
CA PRO A 296 22.36 -47.20 0.14
C PRO A 296 22.14 -46.30 -1.07
N ARG A 297 23.23 -46.04 -1.79
CA ARG A 297 23.33 -45.36 -3.08
C ARG A 297 23.80 -46.42 -4.07
N VAL A 298 23.20 -46.53 -5.26
CA VAL A 298 23.67 -47.44 -6.31
C VAL A 298 23.73 -46.68 -7.65
N SER A 299 24.76 -46.98 -8.42
CA SER A 299 25.05 -46.44 -9.75
C SER A 299 25.05 -47.57 -10.78
N THR A 300 24.50 -47.26 -11.96
CA THR A 300 24.92 -47.72 -13.32
C THR A 300 24.80 -49.20 -13.72
N THR A 301 24.17 -49.40 -14.90
CA THR A 301 24.25 -50.54 -15.87
C THR A 301 23.86 -51.97 -15.45
N GLN A 302 22.84 -52.54 -16.11
CA GLN A 302 22.97 -53.41 -17.29
C GLN A 302 21.58 -53.74 -17.92
N GLN A 303 21.55 -54.02 -19.23
CA GLN A 303 20.50 -54.78 -19.96
C GLN A 303 21.19 -56.05 -20.56
N PRO A 304 20.58 -56.94 -21.38
CA PRO A 304 19.18 -57.10 -21.86
C PRO A 304 18.63 -58.55 -21.88
N ARG A 305 17.35 -58.72 -22.31
CA ARG A 305 16.70 -59.81 -23.12
C ARG A 305 15.20 -59.83 -22.77
N VAL A 306 14.20 -59.59 -23.64
CA VAL A 306 13.86 -59.99 -25.03
C VAL A 306 13.17 -61.35 -25.14
N ILE A 307 11.87 -61.31 -25.50
CA ILE A 307 11.02 -62.21 -26.33
C ILE A 307 9.58 -61.67 -26.16
N SER A 308 9.02 -60.86 -27.08
CA SER A 308 8.21 -61.22 -28.30
C SER A 308 6.90 -61.96 -27.99
N ASN A 309 5.73 -61.69 -28.59
CA ASN A 309 5.28 -60.74 -29.63
C ASN A 309 3.75 -60.52 -29.52
N GLU A 310 3.21 -59.38 -29.98
CA GLU A 310 2.19 -59.29 -31.06
C GLU A 310 1.85 -57.82 -31.40
N VAL A 311 1.35 -57.57 -32.61
CA VAL A 311 1.35 -56.24 -33.28
C VAL A 311 0.03 -55.96 -34.00
N ALA A 312 -0.56 -54.78 -33.75
CA ALA A 312 -1.43 -53.95 -34.62
C ALA A 312 -2.34 -53.05 -33.72
N SER A 313 -2.68 -51.81 -34.02
CA SER A 313 -2.17 -50.85 -35.01
C SER A 313 -2.44 -49.41 -34.53
N THR A 314 -1.80 -48.45 -35.19
CA THR A 314 -1.84 -47.00 -34.95
C THR A 314 -3.24 -46.36 -34.80
N SER A 315 -3.40 -45.50 -33.80
CA SER A 315 -4.15 -44.24 -33.94
C SER A 315 -3.60 -43.16 -32.99
N ALA A 316 -3.46 -41.93 -33.48
CA ALA A 316 -2.96 -40.81 -32.69
C ALA A 316 -4.06 -40.28 -31.76
N ALA A 317 -3.84 -40.35 -30.44
CA ALA A 317 -4.72 -39.72 -29.45
C ALA A 317 -4.18 -38.34 -29.03
N GLN A 318 -5.04 -37.33 -29.13
CA GLN A 318 -4.73 -35.94 -28.76
C GLN A 318 -4.48 -35.78 -27.24
N PRO A 319 -3.82 -34.68 -26.81
CA PRO A 319 -3.73 -34.34 -25.40
C PRO A 319 -5.13 -34.28 -24.77
N GLY A 320 -5.33 -35.09 -23.72
CA GLY A 320 -6.63 -35.29 -23.10
C GLY A 320 -7.27 -33.97 -22.63
N THR A 321 -8.53 -33.79 -22.99
CA THR A 321 -9.40 -32.75 -22.44
C THR A 321 -9.47 -32.86 -20.91
N PRO A 322 -9.65 -31.74 -20.18
CA PRO A 322 -9.68 -31.77 -18.73
C PRO A 322 -10.91 -32.56 -18.24
N THR A 323 -10.65 -33.65 -17.52
CA THR A 323 -11.67 -34.44 -16.83
C THR A 323 -12.58 -33.55 -15.97
N THR A 324 -13.87 -33.83 -16.04
CA THR A 324 -14.92 -33.19 -15.24
C THR A 324 -14.59 -33.23 -13.73
N PRO A 325 -15.06 -32.23 -12.95
CA PRO A 325 -14.55 -31.97 -11.60
C PRO A 325 -15.21 -32.88 -10.54
N GLN A 326 -15.03 -34.20 -10.65
CA GLN A 326 -15.42 -35.15 -9.60
C GLN A 326 -14.20 -35.92 -9.09
N GLN A 327 -14.16 -36.11 -7.77
CA GLN A 327 -13.12 -36.84 -7.02
C GLN A 327 -11.72 -36.19 -6.85
N MET A 328 -11.62 -34.86 -6.75
CA MET A 328 -10.58 -34.30 -5.87
C MET A 328 -10.99 -34.50 -4.40
N THR A 329 -10.16 -35.22 -3.62
CA THR A 329 -10.41 -35.40 -2.18
C THR A 329 -10.35 -34.07 -1.43
N SER A 330 -10.82 -34.04 -0.17
CA SER A 330 -10.67 -32.86 0.69
C SER A 330 -9.19 -32.52 0.93
N TYR A 331 -8.33 -33.54 0.97
CA TYR A 331 -6.88 -33.42 1.08
C TYR A 331 -6.26 -32.77 -0.17
N ASP A 332 -6.64 -33.21 -1.37
CA ASP A 332 -6.13 -32.62 -2.63
C ASP A 332 -6.53 -31.15 -2.77
N ARG A 333 -7.79 -30.81 -2.43
CA ARG A 333 -8.25 -29.42 -2.38
C ARG A 333 -7.47 -28.58 -1.36
N LYS A 334 -7.12 -29.15 -0.21
CA LYS A 334 -6.27 -28.46 0.79
C LYS A 334 -4.85 -28.24 0.26
N LEU A 335 -4.24 -29.28 -0.30
CA LEU A 335 -2.88 -29.27 -0.84
C LEU A 335 -2.75 -28.36 -2.08
N GLN A 336 -3.77 -28.29 -2.93
CA GLN A 336 -3.85 -27.35 -4.07
C GLN A 336 -3.96 -25.90 -3.57
N ARG A 337 -4.80 -25.63 -2.56
CA ARG A 337 -4.93 -24.32 -1.90
C ARG A 337 -3.62 -23.88 -1.24
N GLU A 338 -2.87 -24.80 -0.62
CA GLU A 338 -1.54 -24.51 -0.07
C GLU A 338 -0.51 -24.21 -1.17
N ARG A 339 -0.44 -25.02 -2.24
CA ARG A 339 0.43 -24.75 -3.39
C ARG A 339 0.09 -23.42 -4.11
N GLN A 340 -1.17 -23.00 -4.14
CA GLN A 340 -1.58 -21.67 -4.63
C GLN A 340 -1.19 -20.54 -3.66
N LYS A 341 -1.38 -20.72 -2.34
CA LYS A 341 -0.94 -19.75 -1.33
C LYS A 341 0.57 -19.53 -1.36
N GLU A 342 1.35 -20.60 -1.51
CA GLU A 342 2.81 -20.53 -1.56
C GLU A 342 3.29 -19.88 -2.86
N ARG A 343 2.69 -20.19 -4.02
CA ARG A 343 2.95 -19.47 -5.28
C ARG A 343 2.68 -17.97 -5.17
N ARG A 344 1.48 -17.57 -4.72
CA ARG A 344 1.14 -16.15 -4.47
C ARG A 344 2.08 -15.49 -3.45
N ARG A 345 2.67 -16.25 -2.52
CA ARG A 345 3.65 -15.75 -1.53
C ARG A 345 5.02 -15.53 -2.17
N GLN A 346 5.47 -16.42 -3.06
CA GLN A 346 6.72 -16.25 -3.81
C GLN A 346 6.62 -15.12 -4.84
N GLU A 347 5.49 -15.02 -5.53
CA GLU A 347 5.16 -13.95 -6.48
C GLU A 347 5.24 -12.57 -5.82
N ARG A 348 4.49 -12.35 -4.72
CA ARG A 348 4.58 -11.12 -3.90
C ARG A 348 5.96 -10.86 -3.29
N LYS A 349 6.85 -11.85 -3.26
CA LYS A 349 8.26 -11.69 -2.85
C LYS A 349 9.11 -11.22 -4.03
N ARG A 350 8.89 -11.77 -5.23
CA ARG A 350 9.52 -11.33 -6.50
C ARG A 350 9.13 -9.90 -6.85
N GLU A 351 7.83 -9.56 -6.81
CA GLU A 351 7.34 -8.19 -7.03
C GLU A 351 8.00 -7.18 -6.09
N ARG A 352 8.13 -7.51 -4.79
CA ARG A 352 8.80 -6.64 -3.81
C ARG A 352 10.29 -6.49 -4.09
N GLN A 353 10.96 -7.54 -4.57
CA GLN A 353 12.36 -7.47 -4.98
C GLN A 353 12.53 -6.64 -6.26
N GLN A 354 11.62 -6.75 -7.23
CA GLN A 354 11.61 -5.92 -8.44
C GLN A 354 11.35 -4.44 -8.10
N ARG A 355 10.33 -4.13 -7.30
CA ARG A 355 10.07 -2.75 -6.83
C ARG A 355 11.26 -2.17 -6.05
N MET A 356 11.88 -2.93 -5.15
CA MET A 356 13.12 -2.51 -4.46
C MET A 356 14.31 -2.27 -5.41
N ARG A 357 14.41 -3.04 -6.50
CA ARG A 357 15.43 -2.80 -7.55
C ARG A 357 15.12 -1.54 -8.35
N GLN A 358 13.86 -1.34 -8.74
CA GLN A 358 13.40 -0.13 -9.43
C GLN A 358 13.60 1.14 -8.58
N GLU A 359 13.14 1.17 -7.33
CA GLU A 359 13.37 2.28 -6.40
C GLU A 359 14.87 2.56 -6.19
N LYS A 360 15.72 1.53 -6.17
CA LYS A 360 17.18 1.70 -6.05
C LYS A 360 17.80 2.27 -7.34
N MET A 361 17.34 1.83 -8.51
CA MET A 361 17.76 2.38 -9.80
C MET A 361 17.30 3.83 -9.97
N GLU A 362 16.06 4.15 -9.60
CA GLU A 362 15.51 5.50 -9.65
C GLU A 362 16.24 6.46 -8.69
N ARG A 363 16.52 6.01 -7.45
CA ARG A 363 17.38 6.77 -6.51
C ARG A 363 18.78 6.98 -7.06
N ARG A 364 19.40 5.97 -7.66
CA ARG A 364 20.73 6.10 -8.28
C ARG A 364 20.69 7.06 -9.48
N ARG A 365 19.61 7.04 -10.28
CA ARG A 365 19.39 7.98 -11.39
C ARG A 365 19.30 9.40 -10.86
N LYS A 366 18.44 9.68 -9.88
CA LYS A 366 18.29 11.01 -9.26
C LYS A 366 19.58 11.54 -8.65
N LEU A 367 20.38 10.66 -8.03
CA LEU A 367 21.66 11.05 -7.42
C LEU A 367 22.75 11.31 -8.49
N LEU A 368 22.73 10.59 -9.62
CA LEU A 368 23.54 10.92 -10.81
C LEU A 368 23.06 12.21 -11.50
N GLU A 369 21.76 12.50 -11.44
CA GLU A 369 21.11 13.69 -12.01
C GLU A 369 21.47 14.93 -11.18
N GLU A 370 21.42 14.86 -9.83
CA GLU A 370 21.98 15.86 -8.91
C GLU A 370 23.48 16.07 -9.15
N GLN A 371 24.27 15.02 -9.31
CA GLN A 371 25.71 15.14 -9.62
C GLN A 371 25.98 15.78 -10.99
N ARG A 372 25.15 15.54 -12.01
CA ARG A 372 25.25 16.23 -13.31
C ARG A 372 24.76 17.68 -13.25
N GLN A 373 23.87 18.04 -12.32
CA GLN A 373 23.41 19.42 -12.11
C GLN A 373 24.40 20.26 -11.29
N HIS A 374 25.20 19.64 -10.41
CA HIS A 374 26.22 20.36 -9.63
C HIS A 374 27.59 20.49 -10.33
N LYS A 375 27.95 19.57 -11.24
CA LYS A 375 29.22 19.63 -12.00
C LYS A 375 29.51 20.92 -12.81
N PRO A 376 28.54 21.58 -13.46
CA PRO A 376 28.83 22.73 -14.34
C PRO A 376 29.40 23.95 -13.61
N ALA A 377 29.15 24.10 -12.30
CA ALA A 377 29.64 25.23 -11.52
C ALA A 377 31.12 25.07 -11.13
N GLU A 378 31.51 23.89 -10.63
CA GLU A 378 32.90 23.65 -10.18
C GLU A 378 33.88 23.49 -11.37
N GLU A 379 33.44 22.93 -12.50
CA GLU A 379 34.31 22.76 -13.68
C GLU A 379 34.53 24.07 -14.46
N GLN A 380 33.60 25.05 -14.41
CA GLN A 380 33.80 26.37 -15.03
C GLN A 380 34.71 27.31 -14.22
N GLU A 381 34.79 27.15 -12.90
CA GLU A 381 35.62 28.01 -12.05
C GLU A 381 37.10 27.58 -12.06
N GLN A 382 37.38 26.27 -12.26
CA GLN A 382 38.74 25.73 -12.32
C GLN A 382 39.44 25.86 -13.69
N GLN A 383 38.71 26.09 -14.79
CA GLN A 383 39.30 26.17 -16.14
C GLN A 383 39.75 27.58 -16.55
N ARG A 384 39.22 28.64 -15.92
CA ARG A 384 39.57 30.04 -16.24
C ARG A 384 41.08 30.36 -16.13
N PRO A 385 41.84 29.87 -15.12
CA PRO A 385 43.28 30.14 -15.05
C PRO A 385 44.08 29.44 -16.16
N GLN A 386 43.69 28.23 -16.55
CA GLN A 386 44.41 27.45 -17.57
C GLN A 386 44.19 27.97 -18.99
N GLN A 387 43.05 28.60 -19.26
CA GLN A 387 42.75 29.17 -20.57
C GLN A 387 43.59 30.44 -20.82
N GLN A 388 43.71 31.30 -19.80
CA GLN A 388 44.55 32.52 -19.85
C GLN A 388 46.06 32.22 -19.91
N GLN A 389 46.52 31.09 -19.38
CA GLN A 389 47.92 30.64 -19.57
C GLN A 389 48.18 30.20 -21.02
N ARG A 390 47.27 29.42 -21.63
CA ARG A 390 47.42 28.96 -23.02
C ARG A 390 47.38 30.11 -24.03
N GLU A 391 46.56 31.13 -23.81
CA GLU A 391 46.56 32.35 -24.64
C GLU A 391 47.89 33.12 -24.55
N ARG A 392 48.56 33.13 -23.39
CA ARG A 392 49.89 33.74 -23.24
C ARG A 392 51.01 32.92 -23.87
N GLU A 393 50.94 31.59 -23.81
CA GLU A 393 51.94 30.71 -24.43
C GLU A 393 51.82 30.67 -25.97
N GLN A 394 50.60 30.78 -26.52
CA GLN A 394 50.38 30.84 -27.97
C GLN A 394 50.86 32.14 -28.63
N LEU A 395 51.05 33.23 -27.86
CA LEU A 395 51.54 34.51 -28.38
C LEU A 395 53.07 34.57 -28.58
N GLN A 396 53.81 33.47 -28.34
CA GLN A 396 55.28 33.51 -28.33
C GLN A 396 55.98 32.53 -29.30
N GLN A 397 55.24 31.78 -30.14
CA GLN A 397 55.83 30.87 -31.12
C GLN A 397 55.03 30.81 -32.42
N HIS A 398 55.45 31.55 -33.46
CA HIS A 398 55.28 31.16 -34.87
C HIS A 398 56.27 31.93 -35.76
N GLU A 399 57.27 31.22 -36.29
CA GLU A 399 57.97 31.62 -37.53
C GLU A 399 57.11 31.23 -38.76
N PRO A 400 57.26 31.92 -39.90
CA PRO A 400 56.38 31.71 -41.05
C PRO A 400 56.75 30.48 -41.87
N GLN A 401 55.75 29.64 -42.15
CA GLN A 401 55.75 28.71 -43.29
C GLN A 401 54.55 28.99 -44.20
N SER A 402 54.65 28.59 -45.48
CA SER A 402 53.94 29.15 -46.64
C SER A 402 52.40 29.21 -46.56
N GLU A 403 51.83 30.34 -46.98
CA GLU A 403 50.40 30.72 -46.85
C GLU A 403 49.31 29.88 -47.57
N PRO A 404 49.51 29.17 -48.70
CA PRO A 404 48.37 28.67 -49.51
C PRO A 404 47.47 27.63 -48.84
N ASP A 405 48.04 26.67 -48.09
CA ASP A 405 47.28 25.51 -47.58
C ASP A 405 46.59 25.76 -46.24
N ALA A 406 47.15 26.64 -45.40
CA ALA A 406 46.60 26.97 -44.08
C ALA A 406 45.23 27.67 -44.19
N LEU A 407 45.00 28.47 -45.24
CA LEU A 407 43.73 29.14 -45.52
C LEU A 407 42.62 28.14 -45.90
N ARG A 408 42.95 27.07 -46.64
CA ARG A 408 41.97 26.02 -47.00
C ARG A 408 41.55 25.19 -45.79
N GLN A 409 42.49 24.84 -44.92
CA GLN A 409 42.19 24.05 -43.72
C GLN A 409 41.28 24.83 -42.75
N ARG A 410 41.58 26.11 -42.49
CA ARG A 410 40.73 26.97 -41.64
C ARG A 410 39.32 27.15 -42.18
N ALA A 411 39.16 27.36 -43.49
CA ALA A 411 37.85 27.47 -44.12
C ALA A 411 37.01 26.17 -43.99
N MET A 412 37.66 25.00 -44.14
CA MET A 412 37.01 23.69 -43.93
C MET A 412 36.60 23.48 -42.47
N GLU A 413 37.43 23.88 -41.50
CA GLU A 413 37.11 23.80 -40.07
C GLU A 413 35.96 24.73 -39.67
N GLU A 414 35.93 25.97 -40.17
CA GLU A 414 34.79 26.89 -39.94
C GLU A 414 33.50 26.34 -40.55
N GLN A 415 33.56 25.77 -41.75
CA GLN A 415 32.39 25.18 -42.41
C GLN A 415 31.85 23.97 -41.63
N GLN A 416 32.72 23.06 -41.17
CA GLN A 416 32.31 21.95 -40.29
C GLN A 416 31.78 22.43 -38.92
N LYS A 417 32.31 23.53 -38.38
CA LYS A 417 31.83 24.12 -37.13
C LYS A 417 30.41 24.68 -37.31
N GLN A 418 30.15 25.42 -38.40
CA GLN A 418 28.81 25.91 -38.73
C GLN A 418 27.80 24.77 -38.94
N GLU A 419 28.18 23.69 -39.62
CA GLU A 419 27.31 22.50 -39.76
C GLU A 419 26.98 21.86 -38.39
N ARG A 420 27.96 21.74 -37.49
CA ARG A 420 27.72 21.23 -36.13
C ARG A 420 26.77 22.12 -35.33
N GLU A 421 26.97 23.44 -35.37
CA GLU A 421 26.12 24.41 -34.67
C GLU A 421 24.67 24.38 -35.22
N GLN A 422 24.49 24.31 -36.54
CA GLN A 422 23.16 24.12 -37.15
C GLN A 422 22.53 22.78 -36.76
N ARG A 423 23.31 21.70 -36.70
CA ARG A 423 22.82 20.37 -36.32
C ARG A 423 22.37 20.34 -34.86
N GLU A 424 23.12 20.95 -33.94
CA GLU A 424 22.71 21.11 -32.55
C GLU A 424 21.45 21.98 -32.41
N GLN A 425 21.33 23.07 -33.17
CA GLN A 425 20.13 23.91 -33.14
C GLN A 425 18.88 23.14 -33.59
N ARG A 426 18.98 22.38 -34.69
CA ARG A 426 17.89 21.51 -35.17
C ARG A 426 17.54 20.42 -34.16
N GLU A 427 18.53 19.79 -33.52
CA GLU A 427 18.28 18.77 -32.49
C GLU A 427 17.63 19.37 -31.24
N LYS A 428 18.04 20.57 -30.81
CA LYS A 428 17.38 21.33 -29.73
C LYS A 428 15.93 21.69 -30.07
N GLN A 429 15.65 22.12 -31.30
CA GLN A 429 14.27 22.37 -31.78
C GLN A 429 13.43 21.09 -31.74
N GLN A 430 13.89 19.97 -32.31
CA GLN A 430 13.16 18.69 -32.26
C GLN A 430 12.95 18.16 -30.83
N ILE A 431 13.88 18.41 -29.91
CA ILE A 431 13.70 18.07 -28.49
C ILE A 431 12.60 18.94 -27.86
N GLN A 432 12.51 20.22 -28.23
CA GLN A 432 11.47 21.12 -27.72
C GLN A 432 10.09 20.77 -28.30
N GLU A 433 9.97 20.57 -29.62
CA GLU A 433 8.71 20.20 -30.27
C GLU A 433 8.10 18.93 -29.67
N ARG A 434 8.92 17.89 -29.40
CA ARG A 434 8.49 16.66 -28.73
C ARG A 434 8.03 16.86 -27.28
N LYS A 435 8.59 17.84 -26.55
CA LYS A 435 8.10 18.20 -25.22
C LYS A 435 6.75 18.91 -25.31
N ASP A 436 6.64 19.88 -26.20
CA ASP A 436 5.42 20.66 -26.40
C ASP A 436 4.28 19.77 -26.93
N GLU A 437 4.58 18.77 -27.76
CA GLU A 437 3.63 17.73 -28.19
C GLU A 437 3.18 16.83 -27.04
N HIS A 438 4.12 16.33 -26.22
CA HIS A 438 3.79 15.51 -25.04
C HIS A 438 2.99 16.29 -23.98
N GLU A 439 3.26 17.58 -23.80
CA GLU A 439 2.52 18.44 -22.88
C GLU A 439 1.09 18.68 -23.38
N ARG A 440 0.90 18.91 -24.69
CA ARG A 440 -0.43 18.99 -25.33
C ARG A 440 -1.21 17.67 -25.26
N GLU A 441 -0.53 16.52 -25.38
CA GLU A 441 -1.14 15.21 -25.18
C GLU A 441 -1.60 15.01 -23.72
N LEU A 442 -0.74 15.36 -22.76
CA LEU A 442 -1.06 15.29 -21.33
C LEU A 442 -2.22 16.21 -20.95
N GLU A 443 -2.32 17.39 -21.55
CA GLU A 443 -3.42 18.33 -21.34
C GLU A 443 -4.74 17.81 -21.93
N ARG A 444 -4.73 17.23 -23.14
CA ARG A 444 -5.89 16.54 -23.72
C ARG A 444 -6.36 15.37 -22.84
N LEU A 445 -5.44 14.59 -22.27
CA LEU A 445 -5.76 13.50 -21.35
C LEU A 445 -6.41 14.02 -20.05
N LYS A 446 -5.93 15.13 -19.49
CA LYS A 446 -6.56 15.78 -18.32
C LYS A 446 -7.97 16.27 -18.65
N GLN A 447 -8.16 16.98 -19.77
CA GLN A 447 -9.48 17.46 -20.20
C GLN A 447 -10.47 16.31 -20.40
N LYS A 448 -10.02 15.19 -20.98
CA LYS A 448 -10.85 13.98 -21.13
C LYS A 448 -11.22 13.36 -19.78
N GLN A 449 -10.28 13.26 -18.83
CA GLN A 449 -10.58 12.78 -17.47
C GLN A 449 -11.59 13.69 -16.76
N GLU A 450 -11.44 15.00 -16.88
CA GLU A 450 -12.38 15.96 -16.28
C GLU A 450 -13.78 15.88 -16.91
N GLN A 451 -13.87 15.67 -18.23
CA GLN A 451 -15.15 15.40 -18.90
C GLN A 451 -15.78 14.08 -18.44
N GLU A 452 -15.00 13.01 -18.29
CA GLU A 452 -15.49 11.73 -17.75
C GLU A 452 -15.95 11.85 -16.28
N GLU A 453 -15.26 12.62 -15.43
CA GLU A 453 -15.72 12.89 -14.06
C GLU A 453 -17.00 13.75 -14.03
N ARG A 454 -17.09 14.80 -14.86
CA ARG A 454 -18.31 15.61 -15.00
C ARG A 454 -19.50 14.77 -15.46
N GLN A 455 -19.32 13.88 -16.44
CA GLN A 455 -20.39 12.98 -16.90
C GLN A 455 -20.82 12.00 -15.80
N ARG A 456 -19.87 11.39 -15.07
CA ARG A 456 -20.18 10.51 -13.94
C ARG A 456 -20.96 11.24 -12.84
N ALA A 457 -20.62 12.50 -12.54
CA ALA A 457 -21.36 13.30 -11.57
C ALA A 457 -22.82 13.54 -11.99
N ILE A 458 -23.06 13.81 -13.29
CA ILE A 458 -24.40 13.95 -13.87
C ILE A 458 -25.17 12.62 -13.79
N ASP A 459 -24.53 11.50 -14.15
CA ASP A 459 -25.13 10.17 -14.12
C ASP A 459 -25.48 9.73 -12.67
N ASP A 460 -24.61 10.00 -11.70
CA ASP A 460 -24.83 9.75 -10.27
C ASP A 460 -26.00 10.60 -9.73
N GLU A 461 -26.10 11.88 -10.12
CA GLU A 461 -27.22 12.74 -9.75
C GLU A 461 -28.54 12.25 -10.37
N ALA A 462 -28.52 11.85 -11.64
CA ALA A 462 -29.66 11.25 -12.32
C ALA A 462 -30.10 9.93 -11.67
N GLN A 463 -29.17 9.10 -11.20
CA GLN A 463 -29.48 7.89 -10.42
C GLN A 463 -30.15 8.22 -9.09
N ARG A 464 -29.59 9.16 -8.31
CA ARG A 464 -30.19 9.62 -7.04
C ARG A 464 -31.61 10.17 -7.25
N LEU A 465 -31.85 10.91 -8.33
CA LEU A 465 -33.17 11.43 -8.66
C LEU A 465 -34.16 10.30 -9.03
N ARG A 466 -33.71 9.28 -9.77
CA ARG A 466 -34.51 8.07 -10.07
C ARG A 466 -34.83 7.26 -8.81
N GLU A 467 -33.88 7.12 -7.89
CA GLU A 467 -34.11 6.47 -6.59
C GLU A 467 -35.12 7.23 -5.73
N LYS A 468 -34.96 8.56 -5.62
CA LYS A 468 -35.91 9.41 -4.90
C LYS A 468 -37.32 9.32 -5.47
N ARG A 469 -37.48 9.28 -6.80
CA ARG A 469 -38.78 9.05 -7.46
C ARG A 469 -39.37 7.68 -7.13
N ARG A 470 -38.58 6.60 -7.20
CA ARG A 470 -39.02 5.23 -6.81
C ARG A 470 -39.43 5.14 -5.34
N GLN A 471 -38.71 5.82 -4.44
CA GLN A 471 -39.04 5.84 -3.02
C GLN A 471 -40.35 6.60 -2.75
N ILE A 472 -40.52 7.81 -3.31
CA ILE A 472 -41.78 8.58 -3.20
C ILE A 472 -42.97 7.77 -3.74
N GLN A 473 -42.78 7.02 -4.83
CA GLN A 473 -43.84 6.17 -5.38
C GLN A 473 -44.23 5.04 -4.41
N ARG A 474 -43.25 4.32 -3.85
CA ARG A 474 -43.49 3.28 -2.83
C ARG A 474 -44.15 3.83 -1.56
N GLU A 475 -43.76 5.03 -1.13
CA GLU A 475 -44.36 5.71 0.03
C GLU A 475 -45.82 6.09 -0.23
N ARG A 476 -46.16 6.52 -1.46
CA ARG A 476 -47.55 6.76 -1.88
C ARG A 476 -48.37 5.48 -1.92
N GLU A 477 -47.87 4.41 -2.55
CA GLU A 477 -48.53 3.11 -2.62
C GLU A 477 -48.77 2.52 -1.22
N ALA A 478 -47.79 2.63 -0.32
CA ALA A 478 -47.92 2.21 1.07
C ALA A 478 -48.91 3.06 1.88
N ALA A 479 -48.98 4.38 1.63
CA ALA A 479 -49.96 5.27 2.25
C ALA A 479 -51.39 4.98 1.75
N GLU A 480 -51.55 4.75 0.45
CA GLU A 480 -52.84 4.40 -0.16
C GLU A 480 -53.34 3.04 0.36
N LYS A 481 -52.46 2.03 0.45
CA LYS A 481 -52.80 0.73 1.04
C LYS A 481 -53.29 0.89 2.49
N LYS A 482 -52.59 1.67 3.32
CA LYS A 482 -53.01 1.95 4.71
C LYS A 482 -54.36 2.68 4.76
N ALA A 483 -54.59 3.64 3.88
CA ALA A 483 -55.86 4.37 3.83
C ALA A 483 -57.04 3.44 3.45
N ARG A 484 -56.84 2.53 2.49
CA ARG A 484 -57.84 1.50 2.11
C ARG A 484 -58.10 0.51 3.26
N GLU A 485 -57.06 0.05 3.95
CA GLU A 485 -57.19 -0.82 5.15
C GLU A 485 -57.93 -0.11 6.30
N GLU A 486 -57.67 1.18 6.52
CA GLU A 486 -58.38 1.98 7.53
C GLU A 486 -59.84 2.23 7.16
N GLN A 487 -60.15 2.52 5.88
CA GLN A 487 -61.53 2.64 5.39
C GLN A 487 -62.31 1.34 5.56
N LEU A 488 -61.74 0.20 5.17
CA LEU A 488 -62.37 -1.11 5.36
C LEU A 488 -62.61 -1.43 6.84
N ARG A 489 -61.69 -1.02 7.73
CA ARG A 489 -61.88 -1.16 9.18
C ARG A 489 -63.02 -0.30 9.72
N LYS A 490 -63.18 0.94 9.22
CA LYS A 490 -64.28 1.84 9.61
C LYS A 490 -65.63 1.29 9.13
N GLN A 491 -65.73 0.89 7.86
CA GLN A 491 -66.94 0.28 7.30
C GLN A 491 -67.39 -0.96 8.09
N LYS A 492 -66.45 -1.84 8.49
CA LYS A 492 -66.76 -3.00 9.34
C LYS A 492 -67.27 -2.59 10.72
N ALA A 493 -66.65 -1.60 11.36
CA ALA A 493 -67.10 -1.13 12.67
C ALA A 493 -68.49 -0.46 12.62
N GLU A 494 -68.77 0.33 11.57
CA GLU A 494 -70.08 0.94 11.31
C GLU A 494 -71.14 -0.15 11.05
N GLN A 495 -70.81 -1.19 10.28
CA GLN A 495 -71.69 -2.33 10.03
C GLN A 495 -71.97 -3.13 11.33
N GLU A 496 -70.94 -3.45 12.11
CA GLU A 496 -71.11 -4.12 13.41
C GLU A 496 -71.92 -3.29 14.42
N GLU A 497 -71.92 -1.96 14.31
CA GLU A 497 -72.76 -1.08 15.14
C GLU A 497 -74.22 -1.06 14.65
N ALA A 498 -74.44 -0.99 13.33
CA ALA A 498 -75.76 -1.08 12.73
C ALA A 498 -76.43 -2.43 13.04
N ASP A 499 -75.70 -3.55 12.90
CA ASP A 499 -76.18 -4.90 13.22
C ASP A 499 -76.59 -5.02 14.70
N ARG A 500 -75.82 -4.40 15.62
CA ARG A 500 -76.14 -4.35 17.05
C ARG A 500 -77.41 -3.54 17.33
N ARG A 501 -77.54 -2.35 16.75
CA ARG A 501 -78.74 -1.50 16.90
C ARG A 501 -79.99 -2.21 16.39
N TYR A 502 -79.90 -2.89 15.25
CA TYR A 502 -81.00 -3.68 14.69
C TYR A 502 -81.38 -4.86 15.60
N ALA A 503 -80.41 -5.56 16.18
CA ALA A 503 -80.67 -6.64 17.14
C ALA A 503 -81.34 -6.12 18.43
N GLU A 504 -80.92 -4.96 18.94
CA GLU A 504 -81.54 -4.30 20.10
C GLU A 504 -82.99 -3.86 19.80
N GLU A 505 -83.24 -3.28 18.63
CA GLU A 505 -84.58 -2.88 18.18
C GLU A 505 -85.52 -4.09 18.05
N ARG A 506 -85.05 -5.19 17.44
CA ARG A 506 -85.79 -6.46 17.34
C ARG A 506 -86.14 -7.05 18.71
N LEU A 507 -85.22 -7.01 19.67
CA LEU A 507 -85.46 -7.48 21.04
C LEU A 507 -86.47 -6.59 21.78
N ALA A 508 -86.41 -5.27 21.58
CA ALA A 508 -87.36 -4.32 22.16
C ALA A 508 -88.77 -4.48 21.58
N GLU A 509 -88.90 -4.64 20.26
CA GLU A 509 -90.17 -4.92 19.59
C GLU A 509 -90.79 -6.24 20.09
N GLU A 510 -89.99 -7.31 20.17
CA GLU A 510 -90.47 -8.59 20.69
C GLU A 510 -90.92 -8.50 22.16
N LYS A 511 -90.21 -7.74 22.99
CA LYS A 511 -90.59 -7.50 24.39
C LYS A 511 -91.93 -6.77 24.49
N ARG A 512 -92.13 -5.71 23.71
CA ARG A 512 -93.42 -4.99 23.64
C ARG A 512 -94.57 -5.90 23.21
N LEU A 513 -94.36 -6.70 22.17
CA LEU A 513 -95.35 -7.65 21.64
C LEU A 513 -95.69 -8.80 22.61
N ARG A 514 -94.85 -9.07 23.61
CA ARG A 514 -95.14 -9.97 24.73
C ARG A 514 -95.94 -9.27 25.83
N GLU A 515 -95.51 -8.08 26.25
CA GLU A 515 -96.21 -7.27 27.28
C GLU A 515 -97.65 -6.92 26.85
N GLU A 516 -97.86 -6.57 25.58
CA GLU A 516 -99.19 -6.31 25.02
C GLU A 516 -100.08 -7.57 25.04
N TYR A 517 -99.50 -8.76 24.82
CA TYR A 517 -100.22 -10.04 24.88
C TYR A 517 -100.55 -10.48 26.31
N GLU A 518 -99.60 -10.34 27.25
CA GLU A 518 -99.84 -10.61 28.67
C GLU A 518 -100.97 -9.75 29.22
N LYS A 519 -101.02 -8.47 28.82
CA LYS A 519 -102.12 -7.56 29.17
C LYS A 519 -103.46 -8.00 28.59
N GLN A 520 -103.50 -8.39 27.31
CA GLN A 520 -104.73 -8.93 26.69
C GLN A 520 -105.23 -10.21 27.37
N LEU A 521 -104.33 -11.05 27.88
CA LEU A 521 -104.68 -12.24 28.64
C LEU A 521 -105.28 -11.92 30.02
N GLN A 522 -104.83 -10.83 30.66
CA GLN A 522 -105.36 -10.33 31.95
C GLN A 522 -106.72 -9.64 31.82
N GLU A 523 -106.98 -8.95 30.69
CA GLU A 523 -108.23 -8.22 30.45
C GLU A 523 -109.39 -9.11 29.96
N ALA A 524 -109.11 -10.36 29.57
CA ALA A 524 -110.12 -11.32 29.11
C ALA A 524 -111.05 -11.78 30.25
N LYS A 525 -112.37 -11.64 30.04
CA LYS A 525 -113.41 -11.86 31.06
C LYS A 525 -114.00 -13.27 30.99
N SER A 526 -113.77 -14.00 29.90
CA SER A 526 -114.24 -15.37 29.70
C SER A 526 -113.11 -16.31 29.25
N GLU A 527 -113.29 -17.60 29.51
CA GLU A 527 -112.37 -18.65 29.04
C GLU A 527 -112.33 -18.74 27.50
N GLN A 528 -113.42 -18.37 26.82
CA GLN A 528 -113.49 -18.31 25.36
C GLN A 528 -112.63 -17.17 24.79
N GLU A 529 -112.66 -15.98 25.39
CA GLU A 529 -111.81 -14.85 24.99
C GLU A 529 -110.32 -15.19 25.16
N ARG A 530 -109.94 -15.85 26.26
CA ARG A 530 -108.56 -16.30 26.47
C ARG A 530 -108.09 -17.27 25.38
N LYS A 531 -108.90 -18.26 25.04
CA LYS A 531 -108.60 -19.23 23.97
C LYS A 531 -108.45 -18.57 22.59
N VAL A 532 -109.19 -17.48 22.33
CA VAL A 532 -109.03 -16.69 21.09
C VAL A 532 -107.70 -15.93 21.07
N GLN A 533 -107.26 -15.35 22.20
CA GLN A 533 -105.95 -14.69 22.27
C GLN A 533 -104.80 -15.69 22.13
N GLU A 534 -104.88 -16.84 22.80
CA GLU A 534 -103.89 -17.92 22.69
C GLU A 534 -103.79 -18.45 21.24
N ALA A 535 -104.91 -18.60 20.53
CA ALA A 535 -104.93 -18.97 19.12
C ALA A 535 -104.35 -17.90 18.18
N HIS A 536 -104.59 -16.61 18.49
CA HIS A 536 -104.02 -15.50 17.74
C HIS A 536 -102.49 -15.40 17.93
N GLU A 537 -102.00 -15.64 19.15
CA GLU A 537 -100.56 -15.72 19.42
C GLU A 537 -99.90 -16.91 18.72
N ALA A 538 -100.54 -18.08 18.73
CA ALA A 538 -100.05 -19.27 18.01
C ALA A 538 -99.88 -18.99 16.51
N LYS A 539 -100.87 -18.35 15.86
CA LYS A 539 -100.81 -17.94 14.46
C LYS A 539 -99.69 -16.91 14.19
N ARG A 540 -99.48 -15.95 15.10
CA ARG A 540 -98.37 -14.98 15.02
C ARG A 540 -97.01 -15.68 15.07
N ARG A 541 -96.84 -16.67 15.96
CA ARG A 541 -95.61 -17.47 16.09
C ARG A 541 -95.35 -18.31 14.84
N GLU A 542 -96.38 -18.91 14.25
CA GLU A 542 -96.30 -19.64 12.98
C GLU A 542 -95.87 -18.72 11.82
N GLN A 543 -96.49 -17.54 11.69
CA GLN A 543 -96.11 -16.56 10.68
C GLN A 543 -94.66 -16.05 10.85
N LYS A 544 -94.23 -15.78 12.09
CA LYS A 544 -92.84 -15.40 12.40
C LYS A 544 -91.85 -16.51 12.03
N ALA A 545 -92.16 -17.78 12.32
CA ALA A 545 -91.32 -18.91 11.96
C ALA A 545 -91.18 -19.09 10.43
N ILE A 546 -92.26 -18.87 9.67
CA ILE A 546 -92.22 -18.90 8.19
C ILE A 546 -91.36 -17.75 7.65
N GLN A 547 -91.50 -16.54 8.21
CA GLN A 547 -90.67 -15.40 7.82
C GLN A 547 -89.17 -15.64 8.14
N GLU A 548 -88.85 -16.14 9.33
CA GLU A 548 -87.48 -16.47 9.72
C GLU A 548 -86.85 -17.53 8.81
N GLN A 549 -87.62 -18.52 8.34
CA GLN A 549 -87.16 -19.51 7.34
C GLN A 549 -86.88 -18.89 5.97
N LEU A 550 -87.68 -17.92 5.52
CA LEU A 550 -87.44 -17.20 4.26
C LEU A 550 -86.20 -16.30 4.35
N GLU A 551 -86.03 -15.58 5.46
CA GLU A 551 -84.84 -14.79 5.75
C GLU A 551 -83.58 -15.67 5.84
N GLU A 552 -83.68 -16.86 6.45
CA GLU A 552 -82.58 -17.84 6.51
C GLU A 552 -82.16 -18.32 5.11
N GLN A 553 -83.11 -18.65 4.24
CA GLN A 553 -82.85 -19.03 2.84
C GLN A 553 -82.28 -17.88 2.01
N GLU A 554 -82.67 -16.64 2.29
CA GLU A 554 -82.09 -15.47 1.63
C GLU A 554 -80.66 -15.21 2.12
N ARG A 555 -80.40 -15.27 3.42
CA ARG A 555 -79.06 -15.20 4.01
C ARG A 555 -78.12 -16.25 3.39
N GLN A 556 -78.56 -17.49 3.26
CA GLN A 556 -77.77 -18.57 2.64
C GLN A 556 -77.46 -18.27 1.16
N ARG A 557 -78.43 -17.77 0.38
CA ARG A 557 -78.21 -17.37 -1.03
C ARG A 557 -77.25 -16.20 -1.15
N GLN A 558 -77.40 -15.16 -0.32
CA GLN A 558 -76.47 -14.03 -0.28
C GLN A 558 -75.06 -14.46 0.13
N GLU A 559 -74.92 -15.38 1.09
CA GLU A 559 -73.61 -15.90 1.48
C GLU A 559 -72.95 -16.72 0.37
N GLN A 560 -73.72 -17.52 -0.38
CA GLN A 560 -73.22 -18.24 -1.54
C GLN A 560 -72.70 -17.28 -2.62
N ILE A 561 -73.49 -16.27 -3.00
CA ILE A 561 -73.09 -15.25 -3.98
C ILE A 561 -71.79 -14.54 -3.51
N ARG A 562 -71.69 -14.20 -2.23
CA ARG A 562 -70.48 -13.59 -1.66
C ARG A 562 -69.27 -14.53 -1.75
N ARG A 563 -69.44 -15.84 -1.54
CA ARG A 563 -68.35 -16.82 -1.67
C ARG A 563 -67.89 -16.95 -3.13
N GLU A 564 -68.83 -17.00 -4.08
CA GLU A 564 -68.55 -17.05 -5.51
C GLU A 564 -67.77 -15.80 -5.97
N GLN A 565 -68.21 -14.60 -5.56
CA GLN A 565 -67.49 -13.33 -5.82
C GLN A 565 -66.08 -13.32 -5.22
N GLN A 566 -65.89 -13.84 -4.01
CA GLN A 566 -64.56 -13.94 -3.39
C GLN A 566 -63.64 -14.96 -4.09
N GLU A 567 -64.18 -16.00 -4.71
CA GLU A 567 -63.39 -16.89 -5.56
C GLU A 567 -63.01 -16.24 -6.88
N GLU A 568 -63.94 -15.51 -7.51
CA GLU A 568 -63.67 -14.78 -8.75
C GLU A 568 -62.62 -13.67 -8.53
N GLU A 569 -62.71 -12.90 -7.44
CA GLU A 569 -61.72 -11.88 -7.10
C GLU A 569 -60.32 -12.49 -6.88
N LYS A 570 -60.23 -13.64 -6.19
CA LYS A 570 -58.95 -14.37 -6.01
C LYS A 570 -58.39 -14.90 -7.33
N ARG A 571 -59.24 -15.36 -8.25
CA ARG A 571 -58.80 -15.77 -9.61
C ARG A 571 -58.25 -14.59 -10.39
N ALA A 572 -58.94 -13.45 -10.36
CA ALA A 572 -58.48 -12.21 -11.01
C ALA A 572 -57.19 -11.64 -10.36
N GLU A 573 -57.02 -11.77 -9.04
CA GLU A 573 -55.77 -11.41 -8.36
C GLU A 573 -54.62 -12.33 -8.79
N LEU A 574 -54.85 -13.65 -8.87
CA LEU A 574 -53.86 -14.61 -9.34
C LEU A 574 -53.42 -14.35 -10.79
N GLU A 575 -54.36 -14.04 -11.69
CA GLU A 575 -54.04 -13.66 -13.07
C GLU A 575 -53.19 -12.39 -13.15
N ARG A 576 -53.46 -11.38 -12.31
CA ARG A 576 -52.62 -10.17 -12.23
C ARG A 576 -51.21 -10.49 -11.75
N ILE A 577 -51.07 -11.35 -10.73
CA ILE A 577 -49.76 -11.78 -10.20
C ILE A 577 -48.98 -12.56 -11.28
N ASP A 578 -49.64 -13.47 -12.01
CA ASP A 578 -49.02 -14.24 -13.09
C ASP A 578 -48.63 -13.35 -14.29
N ALA A 579 -49.44 -12.34 -14.62
CA ALA A 579 -49.10 -11.35 -15.64
C ALA A 579 -47.86 -10.52 -15.25
N VAL A 580 -47.76 -10.10 -13.99
CA VAL A 580 -46.56 -9.41 -13.46
C VAL A 580 -45.33 -10.33 -13.53
N ARG A 581 -45.45 -11.60 -13.11
CA ARG A 581 -44.34 -12.57 -13.18
C ARG A 581 -43.81 -12.75 -14.60
N ARG A 582 -44.70 -12.91 -15.58
CA ARG A 582 -44.32 -13.02 -17.01
C ARG A 582 -43.62 -11.76 -17.52
N PHE A 583 -44.04 -10.58 -17.08
CA PHE A 583 -43.38 -9.33 -17.41
C PHE A 583 -41.96 -9.26 -16.80
N GLU A 584 -41.81 -9.59 -15.52
CA GLU A 584 -40.51 -9.65 -14.84
C GLU A 584 -39.55 -10.66 -15.50
N GLU A 585 -40.03 -11.85 -15.87
CA GLU A 585 -39.27 -12.84 -16.64
C GLU A 585 -38.79 -12.30 -18.00
N SER A 586 -39.64 -11.53 -18.70
CA SER A 586 -39.28 -10.91 -19.98
C SER A 586 -38.22 -9.81 -19.85
N GLU A 587 -38.30 -8.98 -18.81
CA GLU A 587 -37.29 -7.97 -18.48
C GLU A 587 -35.96 -8.60 -18.04
N LEU A 588 -36.01 -9.66 -17.23
CA LEU A 588 -34.84 -10.43 -16.83
C LEU A 588 -34.13 -11.05 -18.04
N LYS A 589 -34.89 -11.59 -19.00
CA LYS A 589 -34.34 -12.11 -20.26
C LYS A 589 -33.66 -11.00 -21.07
N ARG A 590 -34.29 -9.84 -21.22
CA ARG A 590 -33.67 -8.69 -21.94
C ARG A 590 -32.38 -8.22 -21.25
N LEU A 591 -32.37 -8.17 -19.92
CA LEU A 591 -31.17 -7.83 -19.14
C LEU A 591 -30.07 -8.88 -19.28
N HIS A 592 -30.41 -10.16 -19.37
CA HIS A 592 -29.44 -11.23 -19.64
C HIS A 592 -28.80 -11.05 -21.02
N GLU A 593 -29.59 -10.86 -22.07
CA GLU A 593 -29.09 -10.60 -23.43
C GLU A 593 -28.23 -9.32 -23.51
N GLU A 594 -28.56 -8.27 -22.76
CA GLU A 594 -27.74 -7.06 -22.68
C GLU A 594 -26.40 -7.32 -21.97
N ASN A 595 -26.40 -8.11 -20.89
CA ASN A 595 -25.19 -8.51 -20.19
C ASN A 595 -24.28 -9.39 -21.06
N GLU A 596 -24.84 -10.35 -21.80
CA GLU A 596 -24.07 -11.16 -22.76
C GLU A 596 -23.41 -10.30 -23.85
N ARG A 597 -24.11 -9.27 -24.35
CA ARG A 597 -23.54 -8.29 -25.31
C ARG A 597 -22.38 -7.50 -24.68
N ARG A 598 -22.53 -7.05 -23.42
CA ARG A 598 -21.46 -6.37 -22.67
C ARG A 598 -20.25 -7.28 -22.46
N GLU A 599 -20.46 -8.55 -22.12
CA GLU A 599 -19.40 -9.55 -21.98
C GLU A 599 -18.73 -9.94 -23.31
N ALA A 600 -19.46 -9.92 -24.43
CA ALA A 600 -18.90 -10.13 -25.76
C ALA A 600 -17.96 -8.96 -26.15
N ILE A 601 -18.38 -7.71 -25.93
CA ILE A 601 -17.55 -6.51 -26.15
C ILE A 601 -16.31 -6.54 -25.23
N GLN A 602 -16.47 -6.96 -23.97
CA GLN A 602 -15.35 -7.09 -23.04
C GLN A 602 -14.33 -8.14 -23.52
N ARG A 603 -14.80 -9.31 -23.97
CA ARG A 603 -13.95 -10.37 -24.55
C ARG A 603 -13.22 -9.90 -25.82
N GLN A 604 -13.86 -9.10 -26.68
CA GLN A 604 -13.20 -8.51 -27.85
C GLN A 604 -12.06 -7.56 -27.45
N ARG A 605 -12.29 -6.68 -26.47
CA ARG A 605 -11.26 -5.76 -25.95
C ARG A 605 -10.10 -6.51 -25.29
N GLU A 606 -10.38 -7.57 -24.54
CA GLU A 606 -9.35 -8.42 -23.93
C GLU A 606 -8.51 -9.15 -24.99
N ALA A 607 -9.11 -9.60 -26.09
CA ALA A 607 -8.39 -10.17 -27.23
C ALA A 607 -7.51 -9.13 -27.95
N GLU A 608 -8.01 -7.91 -28.18
CA GLU A 608 -7.23 -6.80 -28.75
C GLU A 608 -6.02 -6.42 -27.87
N ILE A 609 -6.22 -6.36 -26.55
CA ILE A 609 -5.14 -6.12 -25.57
C ILE A 609 -4.12 -7.27 -25.62
N ALA A 610 -4.57 -8.53 -25.65
CA ALA A 610 -3.68 -9.69 -25.74
C ALA A 610 -2.86 -9.72 -27.04
N GLN A 611 -3.43 -9.30 -28.17
CA GLN A 611 -2.69 -9.11 -29.43
C GLN A 611 -1.61 -8.03 -29.29
N ARG A 612 -1.97 -6.84 -28.77
CA ARG A 612 -1.00 -5.75 -28.54
C ARG A 612 0.12 -6.16 -27.57
N GLU A 613 -0.17 -6.93 -26.53
CA GLU A 613 0.85 -7.47 -25.64
C GLU A 613 1.76 -8.50 -26.34
N ALA A 614 1.21 -9.36 -27.20
CA ALA A 614 1.99 -10.33 -27.96
C ALA A 614 2.92 -9.64 -28.96
N ASP A 615 2.44 -8.63 -29.68
CA ASP A 615 3.24 -7.88 -30.65
C ASP A 615 4.32 -7.03 -29.94
N LYS A 616 4.01 -6.45 -28.77
CA LYS A 616 5.01 -5.79 -27.93
C LYS A 616 6.12 -6.74 -27.48
N ARG A 617 5.80 -8.00 -27.15
CA ARG A 617 6.83 -9.00 -26.80
C ARG A 617 7.72 -9.36 -27.98
N LYS A 618 7.16 -9.52 -29.19
CA LYS A 618 7.96 -9.73 -30.41
C LYS A 618 8.94 -8.57 -30.65
N LEU A 619 8.48 -7.33 -30.47
CA LEU A 619 9.32 -6.13 -30.58
C LEU A 619 10.41 -6.08 -29.49
N GLU A 620 10.09 -6.45 -28.24
CA GLU A 620 11.07 -6.54 -27.16
C GLU A 620 12.11 -7.65 -27.41
N GLU A 621 11.71 -8.80 -27.96
CA GLU A 621 12.60 -9.91 -28.36
C GLU A 621 13.51 -9.50 -29.54
N GLU A 622 12.98 -8.77 -30.52
CA GLU A 622 13.74 -8.24 -31.66
C GLU A 622 14.72 -7.12 -31.23
N GLU A 623 14.32 -6.23 -30.33
CA GLU A 623 15.19 -5.21 -29.73
C GLU A 623 16.33 -5.87 -28.92
N GLU A 624 16.05 -6.96 -28.18
CA GLU A 624 17.09 -7.71 -27.48
C GLU A 624 18.06 -8.41 -28.45
N ARG A 625 17.56 -9.00 -29.55
CA ARG A 625 18.40 -9.60 -30.60
C ARG A 625 19.35 -8.56 -31.22
N LEU A 626 18.82 -7.41 -31.66
CA LEU A 626 19.61 -6.32 -32.23
C LEU A 626 20.64 -5.75 -31.23
N ARG A 627 20.30 -5.69 -29.94
CA ARG A 627 21.25 -5.30 -28.88
C ARG A 627 22.38 -6.31 -28.68
N GLN A 628 22.10 -7.60 -28.80
CA GLN A 628 23.13 -8.63 -28.71
C GLN A 628 24.09 -8.55 -29.91
N GLU A 629 23.54 -8.42 -31.12
CA GLU A 629 24.29 -8.24 -32.37
C GLU A 629 25.22 -7.01 -32.30
N LEU A 630 24.70 -5.83 -31.94
CA LEU A 630 25.49 -4.61 -31.74
C LEU A 630 26.58 -4.77 -30.66
N GLN A 631 26.31 -5.53 -29.58
CA GLN A 631 27.33 -5.81 -28.56
C GLN A 631 28.41 -6.77 -29.05
N GLU A 632 28.11 -7.68 -29.98
CA GLU A 632 29.10 -8.56 -30.59
C GLU A 632 29.95 -7.81 -31.61
N GLU A 633 29.36 -6.94 -32.44
CA GLU A 633 30.09 -6.02 -33.31
C GLU A 633 31.01 -5.09 -32.52
N GLU A 634 30.54 -4.48 -31.42
CA GLU A 634 31.36 -3.62 -30.57
C GLU A 634 32.54 -4.39 -29.94
N LYS A 635 32.31 -5.62 -29.47
CA LYS A 635 33.39 -6.50 -28.97
C LYS A 635 34.37 -6.88 -30.08
N ALA A 636 33.90 -7.15 -31.29
CA ALA A 636 34.75 -7.46 -32.43
C ALA A 636 35.64 -6.27 -32.81
N ARG A 637 35.06 -5.06 -32.91
CA ARG A 637 35.79 -3.81 -33.15
C ARG A 637 36.82 -3.53 -32.04
N ASN A 638 36.46 -3.74 -30.78
CA ASN A 638 37.39 -3.54 -29.66
C ASN A 638 38.55 -4.54 -29.69
N ARG A 639 38.30 -5.81 -30.05
CA ARG A 639 39.37 -6.81 -30.26
C ARG A 639 40.30 -6.47 -31.43
N GLN A 640 39.75 -5.93 -32.51
CA GLN A 640 40.57 -5.43 -33.64
C GLN A 640 41.47 -4.27 -33.18
N LEU A 641 40.90 -3.28 -32.49
CA LEU A 641 41.65 -2.14 -31.95
C LEU A 641 42.74 -2.56 -30.96
N GLU A 642 42.46 -3.55 -30.11
CA GLU A 642 43.44 -4.12 -29.17
C GLU A 642 44.57 -4.86 -29.91
N ALA A 643 44.25 -5.65 -30.95
CA ALA A 643 45.23 -6.32 -31.78
C ALA A 643 46.10 -5.32 -32.59
N ASP A 644 45.51 -4.23 -33.10
CA ASP A 644 46.23 -3.14 -33.77
C ASP A 644 47.19 -2.43 -32.81
N MET A 645 46.73 -2.16 -31.59
CA MET A 645 47.57 -1.56 -30.54
C MET A 645 48.75 -2.47 -30.16
N GLN A 646 48.52 -3.77 -30.00
CA GLN A 646 49.57 -4.75 -29.73
C GLN A 646 50.58 -4.87 -30.88
N ARG A 647 50.11 -4.85 -32.15
CA ARG A 647 50.98 -4.81 -33.33
C ARG A 647 51.84 -3.55 -33.36
N ALA A 648 51.25 -2.38 -33.14
CA ALA A 648 51.98 -1.12 -33.09
C ALA A 648 53.03 -1.08 -31.94
N GLU A 649 52.72 -1.68 -30.78
CA GLU A 649 53.69 -1.81 -29.68
C GLU A 649 54.84 -2.78 -30.02
N GLN A 650 54.55 -3.91 -30.68
CA GLN A 650 55.57 -4.84 -31.16
C GLN A 650 56.48 -4.21 -32.22
N GLU A 651 55.92 -3.50 -33.20
CA GLU A 651 56.70 -2.74 -34.18
C GLU A 651 57.58 -1.68 -33.51
N ARG A 652 57.07 -0.96 -32.50
CA ARG A 652 57.88 -0.01 -31.73
C ARG A 652 59.06 -0.69 -31.04
N LYS A 653 58.83 -1.81 -30.35
CA LYS A 653 59.91 -2.58 -29.70
C LYS A 653 60.94 -3.06 -30.70
N GLN A 654 60.52 -3.60 -31.85
CA GLN A 654 61.43 -4.01 -32.91
C GLN A 654 62.26 -2.85 -33.48
N ARG A 655 61.67 -1.65 -33.62
CA ARG A 655 62.41 -0.44 -34.04
C ARG A 655 63.42 0.00 -32.98
N GLU A 656 63.03 0.01 -31.71
CA GLU A 656 63.92 0.35 -30.57
C GLU A 656 65.07 -0.67 -30.43
N GLU A 657 64.80 -1.97 -30.56
CA GLU A 657 65.81 -3.04 -30.58
C GLU A 657 66.75 -2.93 -31.79
N ALA A 658 66.22 -2.65 -32.98
CA ALA A 658 67.04 -2.45 -34.19
C ALA A 658 67.94 -1.20 -34.09
N GLU A 659 67.44 -0.11 -33.49
CA GLU A 659 68.23 1.09 -33.23
C GLU A 659 69.35 0.82 -32.21
N GLN A 660 69.05 0.10 -31.12
CA GLN A 660 70.05 -0.33 -30.14
C GLN A 660 71.12 -1.25 -30.77
N ALA A 661 70.71 -2.21 -31.60
CA ALA A 661 71.65 -3.09 -32.32
C ALA A 661 72.54 -2.30 -33.29
N ALA A 662 71.96 -1.33 -34.03
CA ALA A 662 72.71 -0.44 -34.92
C ALA A 662 73.69 0.48 -34.16
N ALA A 663 73.31 0.96 -32.97
CA ALA A 663 74.18 1.74 -32.10
C ALA A 663 75.34 0.88 -31.54
N ALA A 664 75.05 -0.35 -31.10
CA ALA A 664 76.05 -1.30 -30.62
C ALA A 664 77.08 -1.66 -31.71
N ALA A 665 76.62 -1.96 -32.93
CA ALA A 665 77.50 -2.25 -34.07
C ALA A 665 78.40 -1.05 -34.43
N LYS A 666 77.89 0.18 -34.39
CA LYS A 666 78.69 1.40 -34.57
C LYS A 666 79.75 1.56 -33.47
N ALA A 667 79.39 1.31 -32.22
CA ALA A 667 80.31 1.37 -31.09
C ALA A 667 81.42 0.30 -31.17
N GLU A 668 81.09 -0.91 -31.65
CA GLU A 668 82.07 -1.97 -31.88
C GLU A 668 83.04 -1.60 -33.02
N GLN A 669 82.54 -1.10 -34.15
CA GLN A 669 83.40 -0.60 -35.23
C GLN A 669 84.33 0.54 -34.77
N GLN A 670 83.85 1.43 -33.90
CA GLN A 670 84.69 2.48 -33.30
C GLN A 670 85.78 1.89 -32.39
N ARG A 671 85.44 0.89 -31.55
CA ARG A 671 86.41 0.16 -30.72
C ARG A 671 87.49 -0.50 -31.56
N GLN A 672 87.12 -1.26 -32.60
CA GLN A 672 88.07 -1.93 -33.49
C GLN A 672 89.02 -0.93 -34.18
N LYS A 673 88.51 0.23 -34.62
CA LYS A 673 89.34 1.31 -35.19
C LYS A 673 90.30 1.92 -34.17
N LEU A 674 89.85 2.17 -32.94
CA LEU A 674 90.68 2.69 -31.86
C LEU A 674 91.77 1.69 -31.44
N GLU A 675 91.44 0.39 -31.41
CA GLU A 675 92.39 -0.67 -31.07
C GLU A 675 93.46 -0.86 -32.16
N ALA A 676 93.08 -0.84 -33.44
CA ALA A 676 94.03 -0.87 -34.56
C ALA A 676 94.95 0.36 -34.54
N ALA A 677 94.40 1.57 -34.33
CA ALA A 677 95.20 2.80 -34.22
C ALA A 677 96.18 2.74 -33.03
N LYS A 678 95.76 2.16 -31.90
CA LYS A 678 96.63 1.95 -30.74
C LYS A 678 97.76 0.98 -31.04
N GLN A 679 97.50 -0.15 -31.71
CA GLN A 679 98.53 -1.12 -32.09
C GLN A 679 99.61 -0.50 -32.99
N ILE A 680 99.22 0.37 -33.93
CA ILE A 680 100.16 1.12 -34.78
C ILE A 680 101.04 2.05 -33.93
N ALA A 681 100.44 2.85 -33.05
CA ALA A 681 101.18 3.77 -32.17
C ALA A 681 102.13 3.02 -31.20
N ASP A 682 101.68 1.91 -30.60
CA ASP A 682 102.50 1.08 -29.72
C ASP A 682 103.71 0.47 -30.49
N ALA A 683 103.52 0.09 -31.76
CA ALA A 683 104.58 -0.40 -32.64
C ALA A 683 105.61 0.68 -33.01
N GLU A 684 105.18 1.92 -33.32
CA GLU A 684 106.09 3.04 -33.56
C GLU A 684 106.95 3.35 -32.32
N VAL A 685 106.34 3.37 -31.13
CA VAL A 685 107.06 3.58 -29.87
C VAL A 685 108.07 2.45 -29.61
N ALA A 686 107.71 1.21 -29.92
CA ALA A 686 108.63 0.07 -29.82
C ALA A 686 109.83 0.20 -30.79
N ALA A 687 109.59 0.59 -32.04
CA ALA A 687 110.65 0.82 -33.03
C ALA A 687 111.61 1.95 -32.60
N GLN A 688 111.08 3.08 -32.13
CA GLN A 688 111.90 4.17 -31.60
C GLN A 688 112.71 3.76 -30.36
N LEU A 689 112.14 2.92 -29.49
CA LEU A 689 112.84 2.36 -28.33
C LEU A 689 113.97 1.43 -28.76
N GLU A 690 113.78 0.63 -29.81
CA GLU A 690 114.83 -0.23 -30.35
C GLU A 690 115.96 0.56 -31.00
N GLU A 691 115.63 1.59 -31.79
CA GLU A 691 116.62 2.50 -32.38
C GLU A 691 117.45 3.20 -31.29
N LYS A 692 116.80 3.67 -30.22
CA LYS A 692 117.45 4.22 -29.03
C LYS A 692 118.34 3.19 -28.32
N ARG A 693 117.95 1.90 -28.27
CA ARG A 693 118.79 0.81 -27.75
C ARG A 693 120.01 0.57 -28.63
N ARG A 694 119.88 0.55 -29.97
CA ARG A 694 120.99 0.40 -30.93
C ARG A 694 122.00 1.56 -30.80
N LYS A 695 121.52 2.81 -30.83
CA LYS A 695 122.31 4.03 -30.59
C LYS A 695 122.92 4.13 -29.18
N TYR A 696 122.41 3.36 -28.22
CA TYR A 696 122.99 3.26 -26.88
C TYR A 696 124.07 2.18 -26.83
N ALA A 697 123.84 1.01 -27.44
CA ALA A 697 124.83 -0.07 -27.53
C ALA A 697 126.12 0.38 -28.24
N SER A 698 126.01 1.09 -29.37
CA SER A 698 127.18 1.61 -30.09
C SER A 698 128.02 2.59 -29.24
N ARG A 699 127.37 3.46 -28.46
CA ARG A 699 128.06 4.38 -27.53
C ARG A 699 128.76 3.68 -26.38
N ILE A 700 128.29 2.51 -25.94
CA ILE A 700 128.98 1.71 -24.91
C ILE A 700 130.17 0.95 -25.52
N ALA A 701 130.03 0.43 -26.75
CA ALA A 701 131.12 -0.27 -27.44
C ALA A 701 132.32 0.64 -27.77
N ALA A 702 132.11 1.96 -27.87
CA ALA A 702 133.15 2.96 -28.12
C ALA A 702 133.98 3.37 -26.88
N LEU A 703 133.69 2.82 -25.69
CA LEU A 703 134.44 3.11 -24.45
C LEU A 703 135.60 2.13 -24.24
N SER A 704 136.64 2.56 -23.51
CA SER A 704 137.73 1.71 -23.02
C SER A 704 137.19 0.50 -22.22
N PRO A 705 137.80 -0.71 -22.32
CA PRO A 705 137.34 -1.90 -21.59
C PRO A 705 137.16 -1.71 -20.08
N GLU A 706 138.04 -0.94 -19.43
CA GLU A 706 137.91 -0.62 -17.99
C GLU A 706 136.68 0.26 -17.69
N ASP A 707 136.39 1.23 -18.56
CA ASP A 707 135.27 2.15 -18.38
C ASP A 707 133.94 1.48 -18.73
N GLN A 708 133.93 0.53 -19.67
CA GLN A 708 132.78 -0.35 -19.90
C GLN A 708 132.42 -1.13 -18.62
N GLN A 709 133.41 -1.70 -17.92
CA GLN A 709 133.18 -2.41 -16.65
C GLN A 709 132.65 -1.47 -15.56
N LYS A 710 133.30 -0.31 -15.34
CA LYS A 710 132.83 0.73 -14.39
C LYS A 710 131.40 1.17 -14.71
N PHE A 711 131.05 1.33 -15.98
CA PHE A 711 129.71 1.72 -16.42
C PHE A 711 128.66 0.63 -16.15
N ILE A 712 129.00 -0.65 -16.35
CA ILE A 712 128.13 -1.79 -16.02
C ILE A 712 127.91 -1.89 -14.50
N GLU A 713 128.97 -1.72 -13.69
CA GLU A 713 128.94 -1.61 -12.23
C GLU A 713 127.99 -0.48 -11.76
N MET A 714 128.22 0.74 -12.26
CA MET A 714 127.40 1.92 -11.98
C MET A 714 125.94 1.72 -12.39
N ARG A 715 125.69 1.05 -13.52
CA ARG A 715 124.33 0.74 -13.99
C ARG A 715 123.64 -0.32 -13.13
N LYS A 716 124.35 -1.35 -12.66
CA LYS A 716 123.82 -2.34 -11.69
C LYS A 716 123.40 -1.63 -10.40
N LYS A 717 124.27 -0.79 -9.82
CA LYS A 717 123.99 0.00 -8.61
C LYS A 717 122.81 0.96 -8.82
N ARG A 718 122.75 1.69 -9.95
CA ARG A 718 121.61 2.58 -10.29
C ARG A 718 120.31 1.81 -10.53
N LYS A 719 120.34 0.61 -11.11
CA LYS A 719 119.16 -0.25 -11.30
C LYS A 719 118.62 -0.72 -9.95
N GLN A 720 119.47 -1.25 -9.08
CA GLN A 720 119.10 -1.64 -7.71
C GLN A 720 118.53 -0.47 -6.89
N LEU A 721 119.09 0.73 -7.03
CA LEU A 721 118.56 1.93 -6.37
C LEU A 721 117.17 2.30 -6.90
N ARG A 722 116.95 2.28 -8.22
CA ARG A 722 115.63 2.53 -8.82
C ARG A 722 114.61 1.47 -8.44
N GLU A 723 114.97 0.20 -8.38
CA GLU A 723 114.08 -0.88 -7.93
C GLU A 723 113.68 -0.71 -6.46
N LYS A 724 114.61 -0.30 -5.58
CA LYS A 724 114.28 0.07 -4.19
C LYS A 724 113.35 1.29 -4.13
N GLN A 725 113.58 2.31 -4.94
CA GLN A 725 112.72 3.51 -5.01
C GLN A 725 111.31 3.19 -5.54
N MET A 726 111.19 2.36 -6.59
CA MET A 726 109.92 1.91 -7.14
C MET A 726 109.12 1.11 -6.10
N LYS A 727 109.74 0.13 -5.42
CA LYS A 727 109.08 -0.63 -4.35
C LYS A 727 108.60 0.27 -3.20
N ALA A 728 109.39 1.29 -2.84
CA ALA A 728 108.97 2.28 -1.84
C ALA A 728 107.80 3.18 -2.32
N GLN A 729 107.74 3.52 -3.62
CA GLN A 729 106.60 4.23 -4.20
C GLN A 729 105.35 3.36 -4.30
N GLU A 730 105.48 2.09 -4.69
CA GLU A 730 104.35 1.14 -4.71
C GLU A 730 103.81 0.89 -3.30
N GLN A 731 104.68 0.74 -2.29
CA GLN A 731 104.24 0.67 -0.89
C GLN A 731 103.52 1.94 -0.44
N LYS A 732 103.96 3.14 -0.85
CA LYS A 732 103.22 4.40 -0.61
C LYS A 732 101.88 4.43 -1.35
N LYS A 733 101.80 3.89 -2.57
CA LYS A 733 100.56 3.82 -3.36
C LYS A 733 99.56 2.82 -2.77
N LEU A 734 100.02 1.63 -2.34
CA LEU A 734 99.19 0.68 -1.59
C LEU A 734 98.68 1.28 -0.28
N LYS A 735 99.53 1.97 0.49
CA LYS A 735 99.08 2.67 1.71
C LYS A 735 97.99 3.69 1.41
N ARG A 736 98.14 4.52 0.36
CA ARG A 736 97.10 5.46 -0.08
C ARG A 736 95.82 4.78 -0.55
N ILE A 737 95.89 3.61 -1.19
CA ILE A 737 94.71 2.83 -1.58
C ILE A 737 94.01 2.25 -0.34
N GLN A 738 94.75 1.70 0.62
CA GLN A 738 94.22 1.23 1.91
C GLN A 738 93.60 2.36 2.75
N GLU A 739 94.18 3.55 2.69
CA GLU A 739 93.68 4.77 3.33
C GLU A 739 92.41 5.30 2.64
N ALA A 740 92.35 5.27 1.30
CA ALA A 740 91.15 5.61 0.54
C ALA A 740 90.01 4.60 0.76
N ILE A 741 90.30 3.30 0.88
CA ILE A 741 89.29 2.27 1.23
C ILE A 741 88.74 2.54 2.63
N ARG A 742 89.61 2.80 3.63
CA ARG A 742 89.18 3.19 4.98
C ARG A 742 88.34 4.46 5.03
N LEU A 743 88.56 5.41 4.13
CA LEU A 743 87.75 6.63 4.04
C LEU A 743 86.39 6.38 3.37
N ASN A 744 86.32 5.43 2.42
CA ASN A 744 85.06 4.98 1.81
C ASN A 744 84.22 4.13 2.77
N ASP A 745 84.85 3.34 3.66
CA ASP A 745 84.16 2.56 4.70
C ASP A 745 83.66 3.43 5.89
N MET A 746 83.87 4.76 5.83
CA MET A 746 83.49 5.75 6.85
C MET A 746 82.48 6.80 6.33
N GLN A 747 81.88 6.57 5.15
CA GLN A 747 80.74 7.32 4.60
C GLN A 747 79.49 6.44 4.53
#